data_AF-A0AAV5R1R1-F1
#
_entry.id   AF-A0AAV5R1R1-F1
#
_cell.length_a   1.000
_cell.length_b   1.000
_cell.length_c   1.000
_cell.angle_alpha   90.00
_cell.angle_beta   90.00
_cell.angle_gamma   90.00
#
_symmetry.space_group_name_H-M   'P 1'
#
loop_
_entity.id
_entity.type
_entity.pdbx_description
1 polymer ?
#
loop_
_entity_poly.entity_id
_entity_poly.type
_entity_poly.pdbx_seq_one_letter_code
_entity_poly.pdbx_strand_id
1 'polypeptide(L)'
;MSRLSNISITKIGIIFKRQFHISNKCFNNSYETELILKTPIKSIRNIGIIAHIDAGKTTTTERLMYYSGLTKRIGNVDEGDTITDYMTQEKDRGITIQSAAVTLPWSNHKINVIDTPGHADFTFEVIRSLRVLDGAVTIFDSVAGVEAQTEKVWKQAKDLNIPIIAYINKMDREGAGYGRCVKEIVGRLKTKPILINIPYFIENNFDKSLKFNGIIDIIKMKIFIWDDENDINGKKIKIIDLSNGLDNCKNYEKEFNEMLKCRESMIESLGELDDKIIENFFETEDYCKVSNDLLNKSIRELTIKGKITPILCGSSFKNMGVQPLMDAIVDYLPSPLDISPPEVIGNSNINSNSNRKKKGVSNINNNNTPVISENIKIPSIIDPNLGCIINNNKTLTTGLAFKVINHPNRGLMTFVRIYSGKLQPNSTIINSRTGEQIKIGKLLIMNGENQLDAKYLSSGNIGVITGTDEISTGDSIIGNSIVKNIKNISQKESNLKLLPIKIPPPVFSVAIEPTTIADKRKLDNCLNMMIKEDPSLKLTFDEESGQSILSGMGELHLEITKDRLINDMKVNADIGDICVTYKETILKNIDKCILFEDGTGEETINEANGDEINQFGINLTIYSFEDGNIYDLLKDLKDNQGKNFKDESLNIIDLNTGIIFDKDSNPTNIENELKLESWTLNISYEKLINSMISGTVGSLQMGGRLARLPIQNVLIYVNKYYIPEIKDLTNNNLSKLIKITRESINFGLNSLNDNEFTILEPIMKVRTFVLESDVGNVSQDIMSVRNGKILSIENENESEVDNDKDDYDYKKLMEDIYVPFDPTMKYVQENDNSNIMIIKSEAPLREMIGYLTKLRSLTKGRGVYDMELKGMERANSDRVKMIIEG
;
A
#
# COMPACT_ATOMS: atom_id res chain seq x y z
N MET A 1 40.92 -0.63 -60.50
CA MET A 1 41.14 0.81 -60.73
C MET A 1 39.82 1.46 -61.11
N SER A 2 39.42 2.45 -60.31
CA SER A 2 38.39 3.49 -60.53
C SER A 2 36.99 3.10 -61.02
N ARG A 3 36.05 2.97 -60.06
CA ARG A 3 34.72 3.65 -60.04
C ARG A 3 33.85 3.01 -58.97
N LEU A 4 33.96 3.49 -57.73
CA LEU A 4 32.98 3.31 -56.64
C LEU A 4 33.24 4.38 -55.58
N SER A 5 33.24 5.65 -56.01
CA SER A 5 33.25 6.82 -55.15
C SER A 5 32.04 7.66 -55.53
N ASN A 6 31.23 8.01 -54.53
CA ASN A 6 30.00 8.83 -54.55
C ASN A 6 28.69 8.04 -54.40
N ILE A 7 28.39 7.63 -53.17
CA ILE A 7 27.01 7.63 -52.68
C ILE A 7 27.01 8.43 -51.37
N SER A 8 26.28 9.54 -51.41
CA SER A 8 26.15 10.56 -50.39
C SER A 8 25.54 10.05 -49.10
N ILE A 9 26.17 10.44 -47.99
CA ILE A 9 25.62 10.50 -46.64
C ILE A 9 24.35 11.36 -46.67
N THR A 10 23.16 10.79 -46.40
CA THR A 10 21.99 11.50 -45.82
C THR A 10 20.82 10.53 -45.59
N LYS A 11 20.22 10.64 -44.39
CA LYS A 11 18.95 10.01 -43.92
C LYS A 11 18.96 8.49 -43.72
N ILE A 12 19.49 8.07 -42.57
CA ILE A 12 19.11 6.80 -41.93
C ILE A 12 18.45 7.15 -40.60
N GLY A 13 17.12 7.29 -40.62
CA GLY A 13 16.32 7.34 -39.39
C GLY A 13 16.06 5.91 -38.94
N ILE A 14 16.81 5.43 -37.94
CA ILE A 14 16.48 4.17 -37.27
C ILE A 14 15.47 4.50 -36.17
N ILE A 15 14.37 3.76 -36.18
CA ILE A 15 13.33 3.86 -35.16
C ILE A 15 13.69 2.86 -34.04
N PHE A 16 13.75 3.31 -32.78
CA PHE A 16 13.89 2.48 -31.57
C PHE A 16 13.08 1.19 -31.68
N LYS A 17 13.73 0.02 -31.48
CA LYS A 17 13.18 -1.36 -31.51
C LYS A 17 11.87 -1.53 -32.32
N ARG A 18 11.77 -0.87 -33.47
CA ARG A 18 10.61 -0.88 -34.38
C ARG A 18 10.83 -1.99 -35.39
N GLN A 19 11.04 -3.22 -34.92
CA GLN A 19 10.78 -4.37 -35.77
C GLN A 19 9.27 -4.65 -35.76
N PHE A 20 8.52 -3.73 -36.33
CA PHE A 20 7.35 -4.10 -37.12
C PHE A 20 7.44 -3.36 -38.43
N HIS A 21 7.45 -4.13 -39.51
CA HIS A 21 7.30 -3.70 -40.88
C HIS A 21 6.38 -2.47 -40.98
N ILE A 22 6.97 -1.30 -41.24
CA ILE A 22 6.28 -0.24 -41.98
C ILE A 22 6.25 -0.70 -43.44
N SER A 23 5.45 -1.74 -43.68
CA SER A 23 4.59 -1.73 -44.84
C SER A 23 3.36 -0.95 -44.40
N ASN A 24 2.88 -0.03 -45.22
CA ASN A 24 1.74 0.86 -44.99
C ASN A 24 0.38 0.10 -44.83
N LYS A 25 0.34 -1.02 -44.10
CA LYS A 25 -0.83 -1.89 -43.90
C LYS A 25 -1.24 -2.10 -42.44
N CYS A 26 -0.47 -1.62 -41.45
CA CYS A 26 -0.78 -1.84 -40.03
C CYS A 26 -1.23 -0.56 -39.32
N PHE A 27 -2.35 0.01 -39.77
CA PHE A 27 -3.19 0.93 -38.99
C PHE A 27 -4.54 0.26 -38.68
N ASN A 28 -4.52 -1.05 -38.43
CA ASN A 28 -5.70 -1.80 -38.05
C ASN A 28 -5.58 -2.22 -36.58
N ASN A 29 -6.42 -1.62 -35.72
CA ASN A 29 -6.59 -1.95 -34.30
C ASN A 29 -6.71 -3.47 -34.04
N SER A 30 -7.13 -4.27 -35.02
CA SER A 30 -7.31 -5.72 -34.91
C SER A 30 -6.01 -6.50 -34.61
N TYR A 31 -4.86 -6.10 -35.17
CA TYR A 31 -3.60 -6.84 -34.97
C TYR A 31 -3.01 -6.63 -33.57
N GLU A 32 -3.10 -5.42 -33.02
CA GLU A 32 -2.63 -5.08 -31.68
C GLU A 32 -3.47 -5.75 -30.59
N THR A 33 -4.78 -5.87 -30.81
CA THR A 33 -5.68 -6.60 -29.91
C THR A 33 -5.39 -8.11 -29.86
N GLU A 34 -4.98 -8.72 -30.98
CA GLU A 34 -4.59 -10.14 -30.98
C GLU A 34 -3.25 -10.37 -30.25
N LEU A 35 -2.30 -9.44 -30.38
CA LEU A 35 -1.00 -9.50 -29.69
C LEU A 35 -1.20 -9.50 -28.17
N ILE A 36 -2.00 -8.57 -27.63
CA ILE A 36 -2.27 -8.45 -26.19
C ILE A 36 -2.92 -9.72 -25.62
N LEU A 37 -3.72 -10.43 -26.41
CA LEU A 37 -4.43 -11.64 -25.99
C LEU A 37 -3.58 -12.92 -26.08
N LYS A 38 -2.51 -12.92 -26.89
CA LYS A 38 -1.64 -14.10 -27.14
C LYS A 38 -0.22 -13.97 -26.59
N THR A 39 0.10 -12.92 -25.84
CA THR A 39 1.46 -12.74 -25.29
C THR A 39 1.86 -13.84 -24.29
N PRO A 40 3.08 -14.40 -24.39
CA PRO A 40 3.60 -15.36 -23.42
C PRO A 40 3.90 -14.68 -22.08
N ILE A 41 3.90 -15.45 -20.99
CA ILE A 41 4.10 -14.92 -19.62
C ILE A 41 5.45 -14.18 -19.47
N LYS A 42 6.51 -14.69 -20.11
CA LYS A 42 7.85 -14.06 -20.13
C LYS A 42 7.85 -12.64 -20.72
N SER A 43 6.88 -12.34 -21.58
CA SER A 43 6.76 -11.03 -22.25
C SER A 43 5.77 -10.10 -21.58
N ILE A 44 5.28 -10.45 -20.37
CA ILE A 44 4.45 -9.57 -19.54
C ILE A 44 5.36 -8.74 -18.64
N ARG A 45 5.01 -7.46 -18.44
CA ARG A 45 5.58 -6.57 -17.42
C ARG A 45 4.44 -5.95 -16.64
N ASN A 46 4.36 -6.20 -15.34
CA ASN A 46 3.40 -5.51 -14.47
C ASN A 46 4.15 -4.41 -13.73
N ILE A 47 3.92 -3.16 -14.11
CA ILE A 47 4.66 -2.00 -13.59
C ILE A 47 3.74 -1.02 -12.91
N GLY A 48 4.25 -0.33 -11.90
CA GLY A 48 3.60 0.85 -11.34
C GLY A 48 4.48 2.06 -11.46
N ILE A 49 3.85 3.22 -11.58
CA ILE A 49 4.53 4.50 -11.65
C ILE A 49 4.37 5.18 -10.30
N ILE A 50 5.49 5.49 -9.66
CA ILE A 50 5.58 6.12 -8.34
C ILE A 50 6.15 7.51 -8.51
N ALA A 51 5.53 8.53 -7.92
CA ALA A 51 6.09 9.87 -7.90
C ALA A 51 5.45 10.72 -6.80
N HIS A 52 6.13 11.78 -6.37
CA HIS A 52 5.53 12.84 -5.58
C HIS A 52 4.58 13.72 -6.41
N ILE A 53 3.88 14.62 -5.72
CA ILE A 53 2.94 15.57 -6.33
C ILE A 53 3.70 16.44 -7.33
N ASP A 54 3.07 16.71 -8.48
CA ASP A 54 3.65 17.50 -9.57
C ASP A 54 4.89 16.92 -10.27
N ALA A 55 5.49 15.80 -9.86
CA ALA A 55 6.66 15.20 -10.54
C ALA A 55 6.44 14.84 -12.04
N GLY A 56 5.18 14.87 -12.49
CA GLY A 56 4.78 14.56 -13.87
C GLY A 56 4.46 13.08 -14.09
N LYS A 57 3.91 12.43 -13.06
CA LYS A 57 3.49 11.02 -13.09
C LYS A 57 2.45 10.74 -14.17
N THR A 58 1.28 11.36 -14.06
CA THR A 58 0.18 11.28 -15.02
C THR A 58 0.64 11.68 -16.43
N THR A 59 1.41 12.77 -16.53
CA THR A 59 1.96 13.23 -17.82
C THR A 59 2.82 12.15 -18.48
N THR A 60 3.63 11.43 -17.71
CA THR A 60 4.45 10.34 -18.22
C THR A 60 3.59 9.14 -18.62
N THR A 61 2.58 8.78 -17.82
CA THR A 61 1.59 7.73 -18.14
C THR A 61 0.88 8.01 -19.47
N GLU A 62 0.44 9.24 -19.69
CA GLU A 62 -0.17 9.70 -20.95
C GLU A 62 0.77 9.56 -22.15
N ARG A 63 2.06 9.90 -21.98
CA ARG A 63 3.04 9.71 -23.06
C ARG A 63 3.29 8.24 -23.35
N LEU A 64 3.33 7.38 -22.34
CA LEU A 64 3.43 5.92 -22.53
C LEU A 64 2.24 5.40 -23.36
N MET A 65 1.02 5.85 -23.05
CA MET A 65 -0.19 5.51 -23.83
C MET A 65 -0.10 6.00 -25.27
N TYR A 66 0.30 7.24 -25.50
CA TYR A 66 0.44 7.81 -26.84
C TYR A 66 1.48 7.06 -27.68
N TYR A 67 2.66 6.80 -27.12
CA TYR A 67 3.74 6.14 -27.85
C TYR A 67 3.47 4.65 -28.11
N SER A 68 2.72 3.99 -27.22
CA SER A 68 2.25 2.62 -27.47
C SER A 68 1.23 2.52 -28.61
N GLY A 69 0.66 3.64 -29.07
CA GLY A 69 -0.30 3.70 -30.18
C GLY A 69 -1.77 3.62 -29.76
N LEU A 70 -2.05 3.56 -28.45
CA LEU A 70 -3.43 3.47 -27.94
C LEU A 70 -4.23 4.74 -28.12
N THR A 71 -3.60 5.88 -27.89
CA THR A 71 -4.24 7.19 -27.98
C THR A 71 -3.71 7.92 -29.21
N LYS A 72 -4.62 8.51 -30.00
CA LYS A 72 -4.24 9.31 -31.19
C LYS A 72 -3.86 10.74 -30.81
N ARG A 73 -4.33 11.20 -29.65
CA ARG A 73 -4.07 12.53 -29.09
C ARG A 73 -3.31 12.37 -27.78
N ILE A 74 -2.47 13.36 -27.53
CA ILE A 74 -1.79 13.57 -26.25
C ILE A 74 -2.77 14.28 -25.30
N GLY A 75 -3.05 13.70 -24.14
CA GLY A 75 -3.74 14.40 -23.05
C GLY A 75 -2.80 15.38 -22.33
N ASN A 76 -3.35 16.47 -21.80
CA ASN A 76 -2.64 17.42 -20.95
C ASN A 76 -3.33 17.56 -19.59
N VAL A 77 -2.55 17.53 -18.51
CA VAL A 77 -3.05 17.63 -17.13
C VAL A 77 -3.62 19.02 -16.88
N ASP A 78 -2.93 20.07 -17.33
CA ASP A 78 -3.34 21.46 -17.12
C ASP A 78 -4.66 21.83 -17.82
N GLU A 79 -5.01 21.08 -18.87
CA GLU A 79 -6.26 21.25 -19.62
C GLU A 79 -7.38 20.31 -19.12
N GLY A 80 -7.09 19.43 -18.16
CA GLY A 80 -8.03 18.42 -17.67
C GLY A 80 -8.40 17.34 -18.71
N ASP A 81 -7.60 17.20 -19.77
CA ASP A 81 -7.87 16.35 -20.94
C ASP A 81 -7.24 14.95 -20.81
N THR A 82 -6.78 14.56 -19.61
CA THR A 82 -6.17 13.25 -19.35
C THR A 82 -7.20 12.11 -19.33
N ILE A 83 -6.75 10.93 -19.75
CA ILE A 83 -7.53 9.68 -19.82
C ILE A 83 -7.38 8.88 -18.52
N THR A 84 -6.21 8.93 -17.89
CA THR A 84 -5.96 8.18 -16.64
C THR A 84 -6.69 8.77 -15.43
N ASP A 85 -6.85 10.09 -15.39
CA ASP A 85 -7.61 10.79 -14.34
C ASP A 85 -9.08 10.89 -14.78
N TYR A 86 -9.89 9.89 -14.43
CA TYR A 86 -11.29 9.84 -14.87
C TYR A 86 -12.23 10.61 -13.93
N MET A 87 -11.82 10.89 -12.69
CA MET A 87 -12.64 11.61 -11.74
C MET A 87 -12.56 13.12 -11.99
N THR A 88 -13.67 13.83 -11.85
CA THR A 88 -13.68 15.30 -11.98
C THR A 88 -12.79 15.96 -10.94
N GLN A 89 -12.75 15.40 -9.72
CA GLN A 89 -11.91 15.90 -8.63
C GLN A 89 -10.41 15.72 -8.89
N GLU A 90 -10.02 14.65 -9.58
CA GLU A 90 -8.62 14.45 -9.99
C GLU A 90 -8.19 15.53 -10.97
N LYS A 91 -9.06 15.87 -11.94
CA LYS A 91 -8.83 16.93 -12.94
C LYS A 91 -8.79 18.32 -12.32
N ASP A 92 -9.74 18.63 -11.44
CA ASP A 92 -9.85 19.96 -10.80
C ASP A 92 -8.69 20.23 -9.84
N ARG A 93 -8.20 19.19 -9.15
CA ARG A 93 -7.10 19.30 -8.17
C ARG A 93 -5.72 19.01 -8.76
N GLY A 94 -5.64 18.43 -9.96
CA GLY A 94 -4.39 18.02 -10.61
C GLY A 94 -3.64 16.88 -9.91
N ILE A 95 -4.33 16.06 -9.11
CA ILE A 95 -3.73 14.94 -8.35
C ILE A 95 -4.40 13.61 -8.69
N THR A 96 -3.62 12.53 -8.73
CA THR A 96 -4.17 11.17 -8.86
C THR A 96 -4.67 10.68 -7.51
N ILE A 97 -5.95 10.33 -7.44
CA ILE A 97 -6.63 9.84 -6.23
C ILE A 97 -6.77 8.32 -6.32
N GLN A 98 -7.21 7.80 -7.46
CA GLN A 98 -7.43 6.37 -7.67
C GLN A 98 -6.48 5.78 -8.69
N SER A 99 -6.06 4.53 -8.46
CA SER A 99 -5.07 3.91 -9.34
C SER A 99 -5.61 3.52 -10.71
N ALA A 100 -5.14 4.12 -11.80
CA ALA A 100 -5.57 3.73 -13.15
C ALA A 100 -4.79 2.49 -13.62
N ALA A 101 -5.49 1.45 -14.07
CA ALA A 101 -4.86 0.24 -14.61
C ALA A 101 -5.05 0.15 -16.13
N VAL A 102 -3.95 0.26 -16.86
CA VAL A 102 -3.92 0.32 -18.34
C VAL A 102 -2.96 -0.72 -18.91
N THR A 103 -3.37 -1.42 -19.97
CA THR A 103 -2.51 -2.37 -20.69
C THR A 103 -1.98 -1.74 -21.98
N LEU A 104 -0.66 -1.69 -22.15
CA LEU A 104 0.05 -1.14 -23.30
C LEU A 104 0.81 -2.24 -24.08
N PRO A 105 0.75 -2.27 -25.42
CA PRO A 105 1.67 -3.06 -26.22
C PRO A 105 2.97 -2.28 -26.51
N TRP A 106 4.14 -2.89 -26.27
CA TRP A 106 5.44 -2.31 -26.65
C TRP A 106 6.46 -3.39 -27.01
N SER A 107 7.12 -3.30 -28.16
CA SER A 107 8.20 -4.22 -28.58
C SER A 107 7.90 -5.73 -28.37
N ASN A 108 6.72 -6.21 -28.79
CA ASN A 108 6.22 -7.59 -28.57
C ASN A 108 5.99 -7.98 -27.09
N HIS A 109 5.96 -7.01 -26.19
CA HIS A 109 5.66 -7.19 -24.78
C HIS A 109 4.33 -6.54 -24.43
N LYS A 110 3.70 -7.09 -23.39
CA LYS A 110 2.49 -6.56 -22.78
C LYS A 110 2.89 -5.88 -21.47
N ILE A 111 2.76 -4.56 -21.42
CA ILE A 111 3.06 -3.76 -20.22
C ILE A 111 1.73 -3.39 -19.57
N ASN A 112 1.47 -3.91 -18.38
CA ASN A 112 0.34 -3.48 -17.55
C ASN A 112 0.86 -2.39 -16.62
N VAL A 113 0.35 -1.17 -16.77
CA VAL A 113 0.72 0.00 -15.98
C VAL A 113 -0.37 0.24 -14.93
N ILE A 114 0.04 0.39 -13.68
CA ILE A 114 -0.80 0.90 -12.59
C ILE A 114 -0.28 2.27 -12.19
N ASP A 115 -1.06 3.30 -12.42
CA ASP A 115 -0.72 4.65 -11.99
C ASP A 115 -1.02 4.79 -10.49
N THR A 116 -0.03 5.06 -9.64
CA THR A 116 -0.23 5.04 -8.18
C THR A 116 -0.45 6.45 -7.62
N PRO A 117 -1.26 6.66 -6.56
CA PRO A 117 -1.42 7.98 -5.96
C PRO A 117 -0.10 8.56 -5.44
N GLY A 118 0.11 9.86 -5.60
CA GLY A 118 1.31 10.54 -5.09
C GLY A 118 1.13 11.20 -3.72
N HIS A 119 -0.11 11.25 -3.20
CA HIS A 119 -0.45 11.99 -1.98
C HIS A 119 -0.46 11.07 -0.74
N ALA A 120 -0.03 11.59 0.42
CA ALA A 120 0.11 10.84 1.68
C ALA A 120 -1.22 10.23 2.19
N ASP A 121 -2.34 10.95 2.06
CA ASP A 121 -3.68 10.47 2.48
C ASP A 121 -4.12 9.17 1.79
N PHE A 122 -3.56 8.81 0.64
CA PHE A 122 -3.88 7.57 -0.10
C PHE A 122 -2.83 6.47 0.06
N THR A 123 -2.10 6.46 1.18
CA THR A 123 -1.11 5.40 1.51
C THR A 123 -1.66 3.98 1.36
N PHE A 124 -2.92 3.75 1.71
CA PHE A 124 -3.54 2.43 1.55
C PHE A 124 -3.66 1.99 0.07
N GLU A 125 -4.06 2.92 -0.81
CA GLU A 125 -4.15 2.67 -2.25
C GLU A 125 -2.76 2.45 -2.87
N VAL A 126 -1.73 3.13 -2.37
CA VAL A 126 -0.32 2.89 -2.74
C VAL A 126 0.12 1.48 -2.34
N ILE A 127 -0.07 1.08 -1.09
CA ILE A 127 0.30 -0.26 -0.58
C ILE A 127 -0.39 -1.37 -1.38
N ARG A 128 -1.69 -1.18 -1.65
CA ARG A 128 -2.51 -2.07 -2.46
C ARG A 128 -1.96 -2.19 -3.88
N SER A 129 -1.61 -1.07 -4.50
CA SER A 129 -1.06 -1.05 -5.86
C SER A 129 0.29 -1.76 -5.90
N LEU A 130 1.23 -1.43 -5.01
CA LEU A 130 2.58 -1.99 -4.96
C LEU A 130 2.59 -3.52 -4.89
N ARG A 131 1.70 -4.13 -4.10
CA ARG A 131 1.60 -5.60 -3.94
C ARG A 131 1.24 -6.35 -5.23
N VAL A 132 0.62 -5.66 -6.18
CA VAL A 132 0.16 -6.21 -7.47
C VAL A 132 1.22 -5.99 -8.55
N LEU A 133 2.28 -5.25 -8.28
CA LEU A 133 3.33 -4.98 -9.24
C LEU A 133 4.39 -6.07 -9.26
N ASP A 134 5.09 -6.10 -10.38
CA ASP A 134 6.30 -6.89 -10.56
C ASP A 134 7.54 -6.00 -10.55
N GLY A 135 7.43 -4.79 -11.08
CA GLY A 135 8.47 -3.76 -11.00
C GLY A 135 7.85 -2.37 -10.84
N ALA A 136 8.67 -1.37 -10.56
CA ALA A 136 8.24 0.01 -10.44
C ALA A 136 9.13 0.97 -11.22
N VAL A 137 8.54 2.08 -11.66
CA VAL A 137 9.24 3.23 -12.23
C VAL A 137 9.00 4.40 -11.30
N THR A 138 10.04 4.89 -10.64
CA THR A 138 9.95 6.06 -9.78
C THR A 138 10.36 7.30 -10.55
N ILE A 139 9.49 8.29 -10.58
CA ILE A 139 9.71 9.55 -11.28
C ILE A 139 10.15 10.62 -10.26
N PHE A 140 11.26 11.28 -10.57
CA PHE A 140 11.83 12.37 -9.79
C PHE A 140 11.71 13.68 -10.58
N ASP A 141 11.51 14.80 -9.90
CA ASP A 141 11.59 16.13 -10.51
C ASP A 141 13.06 16.57 -10.49
N SER A 142 13.62 16.89 -11.65
CA SER A 142 15.01 17.38 -11.76
C SER A 142 15.29 18.69 -10.99
N VAL A 143 14.27 19.46 -10.62
CA VAL A 143 14.38 20.71 -9.85
C VAL A 143 14.19 20.47 -8.36
N ALA A 144 13.22 19.66 -7.95
CA ALA A 144 12.98 19.40 -6.53
C ALA A 144 13.96 18.36 -5.96
N GLY A 145 14.28 17.33 -6.75
CA GLY A 145 15.09 16.19 -6.32
C GLY A 145 14.27 15.11 -5.63
N VAL A 146 14.83 14.50 -4.58
CA VAL A 146 14.17 13.42 -3.82
C VAL A 146 13.33 14.00 -2.70
N GLU A 147 12.01 13.89 -2.79
CA GLU A 147 11.09 14.34 -1.73
C GLU A 147 10.76 13.24 -0.71
N ALA A 148 10.43 13.62 0.54
CA ALA A 148 10.12 12.71 1.65
C ALA A 148 8.98 11.71 1.34
N GLN A 149 7.97 12.13 0.58
CA GLN A 149 6.89 11.23 0.15
C GLN A 149 7.42 10.14 -0.80
N THR A 150 8.30 10.52 -1.74
CA THR A 150 8.90 9.57 -2.68
C THR A 150 9.78 8.56 -1.95
N GLU A 151 10.53 9.01 -0.93
CA GLU A 151 11.34 8.14 -0.07
C GLU A 151 10.50 7.11 0.69
N LYS A 152 9.37 7.51 1.28
CA LYS A 152 8.47 6.59 1.99
C LYS A 152 7.94 5.49 1.08
N VAL A 153 7.46 5.86 -0.11
CA VAL A 153 6.94 4.88 -1.09
C VAL A 153 8.07 4.02 -1.66
N TRP A 154 9.26 4.59 -1.86
CA TRP A 154 10.45 3.85 -2.27
C TRP A 154 10.82 2.78 -1.24
N LYS A 155 10.84 3.14 0.05
CA LYS A 155 11.11 2.20 1.14
C LYS A 155 10.08 1.08 1.19
N GLN A 156 8.79 1.42 1.05
CA GLN A 156 7.72 0.42 0.97
C GLN A 156 7.88 -0.54 -0.22
N ALA A 157 8.30 -0.03 -1.38
CA ALA A 157 8.58 -0.87 -2.55
C ALA A 157 9.80 -1.78 -2.33
N LYS A 158 10.86 -1.26 -1.68
CA LYS A 158 12.06 -2.02 -1.31
C LYS A 158 11.75 -3.12 -0.29
N ASP A 159 10.90 -2.84 0.71
CA ASP A 159 10.43 -3.81 1.71
C ASP A 159 9.65 -4.97 1.06
N LEU A 160 8.96 -4.71 -0.05
CA LEU A 160 8.28 -5.71 -0.87
C LEU A 160 9.19 -6.39 -1.90
N ASN A 161 10.50 -6.07 -1.93
CA ASN A 161 11.48 -6.53 -2.90
C ASN A 161 11.10 -6.26 -4.36
N ILE A 162 10.45 -5.12 -4.63
CA ILE A 162 10.05 -4.72 -5.98
C ILE A 162 11.26 -4.06 -6.66
N PRO A 163 11.73 -4.56 -7.82
CA PRO A 163 12.77 -3.90 -8.62
C PRO A 163 12.32 -2.54 -9.15
N ILE A 164 13.19 -1.53 -9.05
CA ILE A 164 12.85 -0.14 -9.38
C ILE A 164 13.78 0.44 -10.45
N ILE A 165 13.21 1.20 -11.39
CA ILE A 165 13.93 2.10 -12.29
C ILE A 165 13.66 3.54 -11.85
N ALA A 166 14.70 4.38 -11.82
CA ALA A 166 14.57 5.81 -11.55
C ALA A 166 14.51 6.60 -12.87
N TYR A 167 13.55 7.51 -12.98
CA TYR A 167 13.39 8.42 -14.13
C TYR A 167 13.38 9.88 -13.65
N ILE A 168 14.44 10.62 -13.96
CA ILE A 168 14.57 12.05 -13.65
C ILE A 168 13.87 12.84 -14.76
N ASN A 169 12.72 13.42 -14.43
CA ASN A 169 11.84 14.12 -15.33
C ASN A 169 12.02 15.64 -15.24
N LYS A 170 11.40 16.36 -16.17
CA LYS A 170 11.38 17.83 -16.27
C LYS A 170 12.76 18.48 -16.49
N MET A 171 13.66 17.77 -17.17
CA MET A 171 14.99 18.28 -17.53
C MET A 171 14.95 19.56 -18.39
N ASP A 172 13.78 19.95 -18.89
CA ASP A 172 13.55 21.17 -19.65
C ASP A 172 13.40 22.44 -18.78
N ARG A 173 13.28 22.30 -17.46
CA ARG A 173 13.13 23.43 -16.54
C ARG A 173 14.47 24.11 -16.22
N GLU A 174 14.42 25.41 -15.98
CA GLU A 174 15.55 26.14 -15.40
C GLU A 174 15.84 25.63 -13.98
N GLY A 175 17.12 25.44 -13.64
CA GLY A 175 17.53 24.84 -12.37
C GLY A 175 17.46 23.30 -12.33
N ALA A 176 17.15 22.63 -13.44
CA ALA A 176 17.24 21.17 -13.52
C ALA A 176 18.67 20.70 -13.21
N GLY A 177 18.84 19.82 -12.22
CA GLY A 177 20.15 19.27 -11.83
C GLY A 177 20.12 17.75 -11.89
N TYR A 178 20.68 17.15 -12.93
CA TYR A 178 20.74 15.70 -13.08
C TYR A 178 21.75 15.10 -12.09
N GLY A 179 22.97 15.63 -12.04
CA GLY A 179 24.02 15.16 -11.16
C GLY A 179 23.66 15.31 -9.68
N ARG A 180 23.04 16.43 -9.29
CA ARG A 180 22.48 16.59 -7.94
C ARG A 180 21.43 15.53 -7.63
N CYS A 181 20.42 15.36 -8.48
CA CYS A 181 19.34 14.39 -8.23
C CYS A 181 19.89 12.96 -8.10
N VAL A 182 20.88 12.58 -8.91
CA VAL A 182 21.55 11.29 -8.78
C VAL A 182 22.19 11.14 -7.40
N LYS A 183 22.94 12.14 -6.92
CA LYS A 183 23.56 12.11 -5.58
C LYS A 183 22.52 12.00 -4.46
N GLU A 184 21.42 12.74 -4.56
CA GLU A 184 20.31 12.64 -3.61
C GLU A 184 19.66 11.25 -3.61
N ILE A 185 19.48 10.63 -4.78
CA ILE A 185 18.98 9.25 -4.91
C ILE A 185 19.90 8.27 -4.18
N VAL A 186 21.22 8.44 -4.28
CA VAL A 186 22.16 7.57 -3.55
C VAL A 186 22.04 7.76 -2.05
N GLY A 187 21.95 9.00 -1.58
CA GLY A 187 21.93 9.31 -0.14
C GLY A 187 20.65 8.98 0.56
N ARG A 188 19.56 9.57 0.08
CA ARG A 188 18.27 9.43 0.73
C ARG A 188 17.68 8.04 0.53
N LEU A 189 17.84 7.47 -0.67
CA LEU A 189 17.21 6.18 -1.01
C LEU A 189 18.11 4.96 -0.75
N LYS A 190 19.39 5.20 -0.43
CA LYS A 190 20.40 4.16 -0.11
C LYS A 190 20.42 3.05 -1.15
N THR A 191 20.72 3.42 -2.40
CA THR A 191 20.82 2.47 -3.53
C THR A 191 22.03 2.77 -4.41
N LYS A 192 22.60 1.73 -5.02
CA LYS A 192 23.69 1.88 -6.00
C LYS A 192 23.11 2.25 -7.36
N PRO A 193 23.40 3.43 -7.91
CA PRO A 193 22.84 3.88 -9.17
C PRO A 193 23.67 3.36 -10.34
N ILE A 194 23.01 3.08 -11.47
CA ILE A 194 23.66 2.82 -12.75
C ILE A 194 23.09 3.78 -13.79
N LEU A 195 23.94 4.66 -14.32
CA LEU A 195 23.51 5.66 -15.30
C LEU A 195 23.34 4.99 -16.68
N ILE A 196 22.11 4.94 -17.18
CA ILE A 196 21.79 4.36 -18.49
C ILE A 196 21.86 5.43 -19.59
N ASN A 197 21.35 6.63 -19.28
CA ASN A 197 21.44 7.78 -20.16
C ASN A 197 21.84 9.04 -19.38
N ILE A 198 22.32 10.04 -20.09
CA ILE A 198 22.65 11.38 -19.54
C ILE A 198 22.00 12.46 -20.39
N PRO A 199 21.69 13.64 -19.81
CA PRO A 199 21.03 14.71 -20.54
C PRO A 199 21.97 15.37 -21.56
N TYR A 200 21.43 15.74 -22.72
CA TYR A 200 22.14 16.49 -23.75
C TYR A 200 21.58 17.92 -23.85
N PHE A 201 22.46 18.90 -23.61
CA PHE A 201 22.14 20.33 -23.67
C PHE A 201 22.80 20.99 -24.88
N ILE A 202 22.10 21.93 -25.51
CA ILE A 202 22.63 22.80 -26.57
C ILE A 202 22.70 24.23 -26.06
N GLU A 203 23.82 24.90 -26.33
CA GLU A 203 24.00 26.31 -26.02
C GLU A 203 23.30 27.17 -27.08
N ASN A 204 22.40 28.06 -26.65
CA ASN A 204 21.76 29.02 -27.54
C ASN A 204 22.76 30.10 -27.97
N ASN A 205 22.89 30.31 -29.28
CA ASN A 205 23.83 31.28 -29.86
C ASN A 205 23.57 32.75 -29.43
N PHE A 206 22.35 33.07 -28.97
CA PHE A 206 21.96 34.44 -28.61
C PHE A 206 22.20 34.75 -27.12
N ASP A 207 21.74 33.88 -26.21
CA ASP A 207 21.76 34.15 -24.75
C ASP A 207 22.78 33.30 -23.96
N LYS A 208 23.51 32.38 -24.61
CA LYS A 208 24.35 31.35 -23.94
C LYS A 208 23.60 30.50 -22.92
N SER A 209 22.27 30.51 -22.94
CA SER A 209 21.43 29.62 -22.14
C SER A 209 21.50 28.21 -22.70
N LEU A 210 21.59 27.23 -21.80
CA LEU A 210 21.68 25.81 -22.16
C LEU A 210 20.27 25.22 -22.19
N LYS A 211 19.81 24.84 -23.39
CA LYS A 211 18.49 24.24 -23.62
C LYS A 211 18.63 22.72 -23.69
N PHE A 212 17.80 22.00 -22.93
CA PHE A 212 17.70 20.54 -23.04
C PHE A 212 17.15 20.15 -24.41
N ASN A 213 17.89 19.34 -25.16
CA ASN A 213 17.55 18.97 -26.55
C ASN A 213 17.67 17.47 -26.85
N GLY A 214 18.03 16.65 -25.88
CA GLY A 214 18.06 15.20 -26.05
C GLY A 214 18.74 14.44 -24.92
N ILE A 215 19.11 13.20 -25.21
CA ILE A 215 19.82 12.32 -24.26
C ILE A 215 20.94 11.56 -24.97
N ILE A 216 21.95 11.18 -24.20
CA ILE A 216 23.05 10.32 -24.64
C ILE A 216 22.85 8.96 -23.97
N ASP A 217 22.73 7.89 -24.76
CA ASP A 217 22.64 6.50 -24.29
C ASP A 217 24.05 5.94 -24.11
N ILE A 218 24.40 5.63 -22.86
CA ILE A 218 25.74 5.18 -22.45
C ILE A 218 26.00 3.76 -22.94
N ILE A 219 24.96 2.92 -23.00
CA ILE A 219 25.09 1.50 -23.38
C ILE A 219 25.31 1.40 -24.87
N LYS A 220 24.43 2.02 -25.68
CA LYS A 220 24.55 1.97 -27.14
C LYS A 220 25.58 2.96 -27.69
N MET A 221 26.08 3.88 -26.88
CA MET A 221 27.01 4.95 -27.25
C MET A 221 26.44 5.83 -28.38
N LYS A 222 25.20 6.29 -28.20
CA LYS A 222 24.45 7.07 -29.21
C LYS A 222 23.81 8.30 -28.60
N ILE A 223 23.83 9.40 -29.33
CA ILE A 223 23.06 10.61 -28.98
C ILE A 223 21.72 10.56 -29.70
N PHE A 224 20.65 10.72 -28.92
CA PHE A 224 19.30 10.93 -29.42
C PHE A 224 18.96 12.41 -29.29
N ILE A 225 18.71 13.07 -30.43
CA ILE A 225 18.35 14.48 -30.50
C ILE A 225 16.91 14.57 -30.99
N TRP A 226 16.07 15.29 -30.23
CA TRP A 226 14.69 15.59 -30.61
C TRP A 226 14.64 17.00 -31.20
N ASP A 227 13.83 17.16 -32.25
CA ASP A 227 13.63 18.44 -32.91
C ASP A 227 12.32 19.07 -32.42
N ASP A 228 12.44 19.90 -31.38
CA ASP A 228 11.34 20.58 -30.67
C ASP A 228 10.57 21.54 -31.60
N GLU A 229 11.23 22.13 -32.61
CA GLU A 229 10.64 23.14 -33.48
C GLU A 229 9.79 22.54 -34.60
N ASN A 230 10.18 21.38 -35.15
CA ASN A 230 9.53 20.77 -36.31
C ASN A 230 8.61 19.59 -35.97
N ASP A 231 8.72 19.00 -34.77
CA ASP A 231 7.90 17.85 -34.35
C ASP A 231 7.57 17.88 -32.85
N ILE A 232 6.53 18.64 -32.51
CA ILE A 232 5.95 18.76 -31.16
C ILE A 232 5.62 17.38 -30.53
N ASN A 233 5.35 16.36 -31.36
CA ASN A 233 4.97 15.02 -30.90
C ASN A 233 6.16 14.09 -30.65
N GLY A 234 7.40 14.53 -30.89
CA GLY A 234 8.62 13.77 -30.58
C GLY A 234 8.80 12.47 -31.39
N LYS A 235 8.25 12.38 -32.61
CA LYS A 235 8.34 11.17 -33.46
C LYS A 235 9.60 11.11 -34.31
N LYS A 236 10.15 12.26 -34.70
CA LYS A 236 11.39 12.38 -35.47
C LYS A 236 12.57 12.54 -34.51
N ILE A 237 13.43 11.53 -34.49
CA ILE A 237 14.63 11.50 -33.66
C ILE A 237 15.84 11.42 -34.59
N LYS A 238 16.81 12.32 -34.40
CA LYS A 238 18.10 12.26 -35.06
C LYS A 238 19.07 11.47 -34.17
N ILE A 239 19.67 10.43 -34.74
CA ILE A 239 20.62 9.57 -34.03
C ILE A 239 22.03 9.88 -34.53
N ILE A 240 22.95 10.08 -33.60
CA ILE A 240 24.38 10.26 -33.87
C ILE A 240 25.12 9.14 -33.14
N ASP A 241 25.99 8.44 -33.87
CA ASP A 241 26.75 7.32 -33.34
C ASP A 241 28.13 7.79 -32.85
N LEU A 242 28.43 7.55 -31.57
CA LEU A 242 29.68 7.94 -30.93
C LEU A 242 30.70 6.78 -30.87
N SER A 243 30.31 5.57 -31.28
CA SER A 243 31.14 4.36 -31.13
C SER A 243 32.43 4.34 -31.97
N ASN A 244 32.53 5.14 -33.03
CA ASN A 244 33.66 5.14 -33.97
C ASN A 244 34.82 6.08 -33.57
N GLY A 245 34.88 6.53 -32.31
CA GLY A 245 35.95 7.38 -31.79
C GLY A 245 35.87 8.85 -32.23
N LEU A 246 36.83 9.65 -31.77
CA LEU A 246 36.86 11.11 -31.89
C LEU A 246 36.88 11.63 -33.35
N ASP A 247 37.40 10.84 -34.29
CA ASP A 247 37.71 11.28 -35.66
C ASP A 247 36.49 11.71 -36.49
N ASN A 248 35.31 11.12 -36.26
CA ASN A 248 34.05 11.50 -36.91
C ASN A 248 33.20 12.49 -36.08
N CYS A 249 33.59 12.77 -34.84
CA CYS A 249 32.77 13.44 -33.82
C CYS A 249 33.38 14.76 -33.31
N LYS A 250 34.18 15.47 -34.14
CA LYS A 250 34.84 16.74 -33.74
C LYS A 250 33.88 17.81 -33.19
N ASN A 251 32.60 17.78 -33.56
CA ASN A 251 31.60 18.71 -33.06
C ASN A 251 30.99 18.31 -31.70
N TYR A 252 31.27 17.11 -31.20
CA TYR A 252 30.68 16.50 -29.99
C TYR A 252 31.75 15.97 -29.02
N GLU A 253 32.92 16.61 -28.99
CA GLU A 253 34.07 16.15 -28.20
C GLU A 253 33.79 16.20 -26.69
N LYS A 254 33.03 17.19 -26.22
CA LYS A 254 32.66 17.32 -24.80
C LYS A 254 31.77 16.16 -24.36
N GLU A 255 30.74 15.89 -25.14
CA GLU A 255 29.74 14.85 -24.92
C GLU A 255 30.35 13.46 -24.98
N PHE A 256 31.30 13.24 -25.89
CA PHE A 256 32.05 11.98 -25.97
C PHE A 256 32.87 11.73 -24.69
N ASN A 257 33.58 12.73 -24.20
CA ASN A 257 34.39 12.61 -22.98
C ASN A 257 33.53 12.38 -21.72
N GLU A 258 32.38 13.03 -21.62
CA GLU A 258 31.42 12.79 -20.53
C GLU A 258 30.85 11.38 -20.59
N MET A 259 30.46 10.91 -21.79
CA MET A 259 29.96 9.56 -22.00
C MET A 259 31.00 8.50 -21.63
N LEU A 260 32.26 8.70 -21.98
CA LEU A 260 33.36 7.78 -21.68
C LEU A 260 33.54 7.62 -20.16
N LYS A 261 33.58 8.73 -19.41
CA LYS A 261 33.68 8.70 -17.93
C LYS A 261 32.47 8.01 -17.29
N CYS A 262 31.26 8.28 -17.77
CA CYS A 262 30.06 7.58 -17.28
C CYS A 262 30.12 6.07 -17.59
N ARG A 263 30.66 5.69 -18.76
CA ARG A 263 30.80 4.29 -19.15
C ARG A 263 31.84 3.55 -18.31
N GLU A 264 32.97 4.20 -18.02
CA GLU A 264 34.00 3.70 -17.09
C GLU A 264 33.39 3.42 -15.72
N SER A 265 32.75 4.43 -15.11
CA SER A 265 32.10 4.31 -13.80
C SER A 265 31.01 3.23 -13.76
N MET A 266 30.23 3.08 -14.85
CA MET A 266 29.23 2.00 -14.97
C MET A 266 29.87 0.61 -14.99
N ILE A 267 30.94 0.42 -15.78
CA ILE A 267 31.60 -0.89 -15.91
C ILE A 267 32.29 -1.28 -14.60
N GLU A 268 32.95 -0.34 -13.92
CA GLU A 268 33.53 -0.57 -12.59
C GLU A 268 32.46 -0.96 -11.56
N SER A 269 31.38 -0.18 -11.51
CA SER A 269 30.26 -0.43 -10.59
C SER A 269 29.59 -1.79 -10.81
N LEU A 270 29.47 -2.23 -12.06
CA LEU A 270 28.93 -3.54 -12.42
C LEU A 270 29.94 -4.67 -12.20
N GLY A 271 31.23 -4.41 -12.45
CA GLY A 271 32.31 -5.37 -12.23
C GLY A 271 32.40 -5.82 -10.78
N GLU A 272 32.16 -4.93 -9.82
CA GLU A 272 32.10 -5.29 -8.39
C GLU A 272 31.01 -6.33 -8.05
N LEU A 273 29.99 -6.49 -8.91
CA LEU A 273 28.81 -7.33 -8.65
C LEU A 273 28.70 -8.54 -9.58
N ASP A 274 29.34 -8.51 -10.74
CA ASP A 274 29.27 -9.55 -11.78
C ASP A 274 30.65 -9.82 -12.42
N ASP A 275 31.24 -10.94 -12.03
CA ASP A 275 32.56 -11.40 -12.48
C ASP A 275 32.65 -11.50 -14.01
N LYS A 276 31.55 -11.78 -14.71
CA LYS A 276 31.53 -11.92 -16.19
C LYS A 276 31.91 -10.62 -16.90
N ILE A 277 31.59 -9.47 -16.30
CA ILE A 277 31.94 -8.17 -16.87
C ILE A 277 33.44 -7.92 -16.72
N ILE A 278 34.01 -8.30 -15.57
CA ILE A 278 35.44 -8.21 -15.31
C ILE A 278 36.22 -9.09 -16.31
N GLU A 279 35.77 -10.32 -16.52
CA GLU A 279 36.38 -11.24 -17.50
C GLU A 279 36.40 -10.63 -18.91
N ASN A 280 35.26 -10.13 -19.40
CA ASN A 280 35.16 -9.51 -20.73
C ASN A 280 35.98 -8.21 -20.83
N PHE A 281 36.07 -7.45 -19.74
CA PHE A 281 36.91 -6.25 -19.68
C PHE A 281 38.40 -6.62 -19.80
N PHE A 282 38.88 -7.64 -19.10
CA PHE A 282 40.27 -8.11 -19.23
C PHE A 282 40.59 -8.68 -20.61
N GLU A 283 39.60 -9.26 -21.32
CA GLU A 283 39.79 -9.72 -22.70
C GLU A 283 39.88 -8.58 -23.72
N THR A 284 39.13 -7.49 -23.50
CA THR A 284 39.02 -6.38 -24.46
C THR A 284 39.98 -5.24 -24.18
N GLU A 285 40.44 -5.09 -22.93
CA GLU A 285 41.28 -4.01 -22.39
C GLU A 285 40.74 -2.59 -22.66
N ASP A 286 39.46 -2.46 -23.03
CA ASP A 286 38.84 -1.23 -23.51
C ASP A 286 37.36 -1.16 -23.09
N TYR A 287 37.03 -0.16 -22.27
CA TYR A 287 35.68 0.08 -21.74
C TYR A 287 34.62 0.24 -22.85
N CYS A 288 35.00 0.76 -24.02
CA CYS A 288 34.07 0.96 -25.13
C CYS A 288 33.72 -0.34 -25.86
N LYS A 289 34.59 -1.35 -25.80
CA LYS A 289 34.43 -2.63 -26.52
C LYS A 289 33.68 -3.70 -25.73
N VAL A 290 33.45 -3.48 -24.44
CA VAL A 290 32.63 -4.38 -23.61
C VAL A 290 31.25 -4.57 -24.25
N SER A 291 30.82 -5.83 -24.37
CA SER A 291 29.60 -6.20 -25.10
C SER A 291 28.34 -5.60 -24.48
N ASN A 292 27.59 -4.84 -25.28
CA ASN A 292 26.32 -4.23 -24.89
C ASN A 292 25.25 -5.27 -24.47
N ASP A 293 25.29 -6.47 -25.06
CA ASP A 293 24.37 -7.55 -24.70
C ASP A 293 24.68 -8.12 -23.32
N LEU A 294 25.97 -8.19 -22.96
CA LEU A 294 26.41 -8.62 -21.64
C LEU A 294 26.01 -7.58 -20.58
N LEU A 295 26.25 -6.29 -20.86
CA LEU A 295 25.86 -5.19 -19.99
C LEU A 295 24.34 -5.21 -19.72
N ASN A 296 23.52 -5.33 -20.76
CA ASN A 296 22.06 -5.38 -20.59
C ASN A 296 21.59 -6.58 -19.76
N LYS A 297 22.23 -7.75 -19.92
CA LYS A 297 21.91 -8.94 -19.12
C LYS A 297 22.30 -8.74 -17.65
N SER A 298 23.50 -8.24 -17.39
CA SER A 298 23.99 -8.00 -16.03
C SER A 298 23.14 -6.96 -15.31
N ILE A 299 22.84 -5.83 -15.97
CA ILE A 299 21.96 -4.79 -15.43
C ILE A 299 20.61 -5.40 -15.07
N ARG A 300 19.98 -6.16 -15.99
CA ARG A 300 18.71 -6.84 -15.71
C ARG A 300 18.80 -7.77 -14.49
N GLU A 301 19.81 -8.65 -14.44
CA GLU A 301 19.96 -9.62 -13.34
C GLU A 301 20.16 -8.94 -11.98
N LEU A 302 20.94 -7.85 -11.93
CA LEU A 302 21.21 -7.11 -10.71
C LEU A 302 20.02 -6.22 -10.29
N THR A 303 19.30 -5.64 -11.25
CA THR A 303 18.06 -4.89 -10.98
C THR A 303 16.98 -5.79 -10.40
N ILE A 304 16.77 -6.99 -10.96
CA ILE A 304 15.78 -7.96 -10.44
C ILE A 304 16.14 -8.40 -9.01
N LYS A 305 17.42 -8.51 -8.68
CA LYS A 305 17.90 -8.79 -7.32
C LYS A 305 17.79 -7.60 -6.36
N GLY A 306 17.42 -6.42 -6.84
CA GLY A 306 17.32 -5.19 -6.03
C GLY A 306 18.67 -4.62 -5.58
N LYS A 307 19.79 -5.00 -6.22
CA LYS A 307 21.14 -4.53 -5.84
C LYS A 307 21.53 -3.20 -6.49
N ILE A 308 21.00 -2.94 -7.68
CA ILE A 308 21.28 -1.71 -8.44
C ILE A 308 19.97 -1.08 -8.90
N THR A 309 20.02 0.24 -9.11
CA THR A 309 18.93 1.03 -9.66
C THR A 309 19.36 1.67 -10.97
N PRO A 310 18.79 1.29 -12.13
CA PRO A 310 19.02 1.98 -13.39
C PRO A 310 18.41 3.39 -13.35
N ILE A 311 19.19 4.40 -13.68
CA ILE A 311 18.77 5.81 -13.77
C ILE A 311 18.65 6.22 -15.23
N LEU A 312 17.49 6.79 -15.56
CA LEU A 312 17.20 7.46 -16.82
C LEU A 312 16.78 8.91 -16.59
N CYS A 313 16.89 9.75 -17.62
CA CYS A 313 16.39 11.12 -17.65
C CYS A 313 15.59 11.43 -18.90
N GLY A 314 14.78 12.50 -18.82
CA GLY A 314 14.02 13.03 -19.93
C GLY A 314 13.11 14.20 -19.55
N SER A 315 12.23 14.58 -20.48
CA SER A 315 11.14 15.52 -20.26
C SER A 315 9.86 14.98 -20.89
N SER A 316 8.96 14.48 -20.04
CA SER A 316 7.65 13.97 -20.49
C SER A 316 6.76 15.08 -21.06
N PHE A 317 6.93 16.33 -20.61
CA PHE A 317 6.19 17.47 -21.14
C PHE A 317 6.58 17.77 -22.59
N LYS A 318 7.88 17.80 -22.89
CA LYS A 318 8.42 18.03 -24.23
C LYS A 318 8.54 16.78 -25.10
N ASN A 319 7.96 15.65 -24.68
CA ASN A 319 7.99 14.42 -25.46
C ASN A 319 9.38 13.82 -25.70
N MET A 320 10.36 14.12 -24.84
CA MET A 320 11.75 13.68 -24.97
C MET A 320 12.10 12.64 -23.89
N GLY A 321 12.73 11.53 -24.27
CA GLY A 321 13.23 10.52 -23.31
C GLY A 321 12.22 9.45 -22.86
N VAL A 322 10.93 9.58 -23.18
CA VAL A 322 9.91 8.57 -22.81
C VAL A 322 10.06 7.26 -23.60
N GLN A 323 10.45 7.28 -24.88
CA GLN A 323 10.66 6.04 -25.64
C GLN A 323 11.85 5.20 -25.10
N PRO A 324 13.02 5.79 -24.78
CA PRO A 324 14.07 5.11 -24.03
C PRO A 324 13.60 4.50 -22.70
N LEU A 325 12.72 5.18 -21.97
CA LEU A 325 12.12 4.66 -20.74
C LEU A 325 11.28 3.40 -21.01
N MET A 326 10.47 3.38 -22.07
CA MET A 326 9.70 2.19 -22.48
C MET A 326 10.60 1.00 -22.83
N ASP A 327 11.73 1.26 -23.51
CA ASP A 327 12.72 0.23 -23.81
C ASP A 327 13.36 -0.32 -22.53
N ALA A 328 13.73 0.56 -21.59
CA ALA A 328 14.31 0.18 -20.31
C ALA A 328 13.34 -0.65 -19.43
N ILE A 329 12.04 -0.32 -19.45
CA ILE A 329 10.99 -1.11 -18.79
C ILE A 329 10.99 -2.55 -19.32
N VAL A 330 11.06 -2.73 -20.64
CA VAL A 330 11.05 -4.07 -21.23
C VAL A 330 12.35 -4.82 -20.92
N ASP A 331 13.48 -4.13 -21.02
CA ASP A 331 14.81 -4.73 -20.94
C ASP A 331 15.22 -5.05 -19.49
N TYR A 332 14.93 -4.18 -18.51
CA TYR A 332 15.43 -4.33 -17.13
C TYR A 332 14.39 -4.79 -16.12
N LEU A 333 13.10 -4.43 -16.26
CA LEU A 333 12.10 -4.85 -15.27
C LEU A 333 11.74 -6.34 -15.39
N PRO A 334 11.39 -6.99 -14.26
CA PRO A 334 11.10 -8.42 -14.21
C PRO A 334 9.85 -8.80 -15.00
N SER A 335 9.85 -10.04 -15.49
CA SER A 335 8.62 -10.73 -15.85
C SER A 335 7.97 -11.36 -14.61
N PRO A 336 6.68 -11.73 -14.66
CA PRO A 336 6.03 -12.46 -13.57
C PRO A 336 6.69 -13.80 -13.17
N LEU A 337 7.63 -14.30 -13.99
CA LEU A 337 8.40 -15.53 -13.72
C LEU A 337 9.70 -15.26 -12.94
N ASP A 338 10.19 -14.01 -12.94
CA ASP A 338 11.50 -13.66 -12.38
C ASP A 338 11.42 -13.27 -10.89
N ILE A 339 10.21 -13.10 -10.35
CA ILE A 339 9.96 -12.61 -8.98
C ILE A 339 9.67 -13.77 -8.05
N SER A 340 9.90 -13.58 -6.75
CA SER A 340 9.50 -14.53 -5.73
C SER A 340 7.99 -14.83 -5.80
N PRO A 341 7.58 -16.10 -5.63
CA PRO A 341 6.16 -16.41 -5.64
C PRO A 341 5.46 -15.75 -4.44
N PRO A 342 4.18 -15.38 -4.56
CA PRO A 342 3.45 -14.73 -3.48
C PRO A 342 3.38 -15.64 -2.25
N GLU A 343 3.39 -15.04 -1.07
CA GLU A 343 3.12 -15.77 0.17
C GLU A 343 1.64 -16.17 0.22
N VAL A 344 1.39 -17.47 0.33
CA VAL A 344 0.05 -18.04 0.43
C VAL A 344 -0.13 -18.58 1.84
N ILE A 345 -1.16 -18.08 2.51
CA ILE A 345 -1.54 -18.52 3.84
C ILE A 345 -2.76 -19.44 3.70
N GLY A 346 -2.69 -20.64 4.27
CA GLY A 346 -3.84 -21.53 4.39
C GLY A 346 -4.26 -21.71 5.84
N ASN A 347 -5.56 -21.71 6.08
CA ASN A 347 -6.12 -22.16 7.36
C ASN A 347 -6.26 -23.69 7.29
N SER A 348 -5.47 -24.42 8.07
CA SER A 348 -5.72 -25.84 8.27
C SER A 348 -6.53 -26.06 9.54
N ASN A 349 -7.70 -26.67 9.42
CA ASN A 349 -8.29 -27.39 10.55
C ASN A 349 -7.41 -28.63 10.79
N ILE A 350 -6.60 -28.62 11.86
CA ILE A 350 -5.83 -29.79 12.28
C ILE A 350 -6.83 -30.78 12.89
N ASN A 351 -7.41 -31.65 12.06
CA ASN A 351 -7.93 -32.92 12.57
C ASN A 351 -6.74 -33.87 12.68
N SER A 352 -6.15 -33.96 13.86
CA SER A 352 -5.21 -35.01 14.25
C SER A 352 -5.94 -36.35 14.33
N ASN A 353 -6.19 -36.99 13.18
CA ASN A 353 -6.57 -38.41 13.17
C ASN A 353 -6.16 -39.09 11.86
N SER A 354 -4.89 -39.47 11.78
CA SER A 354 -4.44 -40.53 10.89
C SER A 354 -4.21 -41.81 11.70
N ASN A 355 -5.28 -42.59 11.92
CA ASN A 355 -5.16 -44.04 12.04
C ASN A 355 -6.40 -44.75 11.47
N ARG A 356 -6.13 -45.90 10.86
CA ARG A 356 -6.90 -46.55 9.78
C ARG A 356 -8.16 -47.31 10.26
N LYS A 357 -9.20 -47.28 9.40
CA LYS A 357 -10.24 -48.33 9.10
C LYS A 357 -11.28 -48.59 10.21
N LYS A 358 -12.61 -48.46 10.03
CA LYS A 358 -13.53 -49.24 9.15
C LYS A 358 -15.00 -48.74 9.30
N LYS A 359 -15.73 -48.73 8.17
CA LYS A 359 -17.19 -48.90 7.93
C LYS A 359 -18.24 -48.49 9.01
N GLY A 360 -19.16 -47.62 8.60
CA GLY A 360 -20.60 -47.81 8.86
C GLY A 360 -21.41 -46.56 9.23
N VAL A 361 -22.26 -46.14 8.29
CA VAL A 361 -23.57 -45.47 8.49
C VAL A 361 -23.58 -43.95 8.78
N SER A 362 -24.48 -43.31 8.04
CA SER A 362 -24.87 -41.91 7.91
C SER A 362 -25.43 -41.26 9.18
N ASN A 363 -25.09 -39.99 9.43
CA ASN A 363 -26.07 -38.89 9.38
C ASN A 363 -25.43 -37.50 9.64
N ILE A 364 -26.09 -36.52 9.04
CA ILE A 364 -25.88 -35.07 9.00
C ILE A 364 -25.74 -34.48 10.40
N ASN A 365 -24.79 -33.53 10.61
CA ASN A 365 -24.99 -32.35 11.47
C ASN A 365 -23.94 -31.25 11.23
N ASN A 366 -24.47 -30.04 11.04
CA ASN A 366 -23.77 -28.77 10.91
C ASN A 366 -23.21 -28.32 12.27
N ASN A 367 -21.89 -28.21 12.41
CA ASN A 367 -21.24 -27.56 13.55
C ASN A 367 -20.16 -26.60 13.02
N ASN A 368 -20.49 -25.30 12.98
CA ASN A 368 -19.53 -24.21 12.82
C ASN A 368 -18.98 -23.86 14.21
N THR A 369 -17.79 -24.36 14.53
CA THR A 369 -16.91 -23.85 15.59
C THR A 369 -15.89 -22.87 14.97
N PRO A 370 -15.54 -21.75 15.62
CA PRO A 370 -14.46 -20.88 15.17
C PRO A 370 -13.12 -21.51 15.58
N VAL A 371 -12.59 -22.37 14.71
CA VAL A 371 -11.25 -22.98 14.90
C VAL A 371 -10.20 -21.87 14.85
N ILE A 372 -9.40 -21.74 15.92
CA ILE A 372 -8.21 -20.89 15.97
C ILE A 372 -7.27 -21.35 14.85
N SER A 373 -7.16 -20.54 13.79
CA SER A 373 -6.41 -20.87 12.59
C SER A 373 -4.97 -20.43 12.74
N GLU A 374 -4.05 -21.38 12.99
CA GLU A 374 -2.64 -21.13 12.72
C GLU A 374 -2.43 -20.98 11.20
N ASN A 375 -1.82 -19.86 10.81
CA ASN A 375 -1.52 -19.52 9.43
C ASN A 375 -0.32 -20.35 8.93
N ILE A 376 -0.57 -21.45 8.23
CA ILE A 376 0.50 -22.27 7.64
C ILE A 376 0.89 -21.67 6.29
N LYS A 377 2.18 -21.36 6.11
CA LYS A 377 2.74 -20.97 4.79
C LYS A 377 2.69 -22.17 3.85
N ILE A 378 2.02 -22.02 2.72
CA ILE A 378 1.89 -23.08 1.70
C ILE A 378 3.00 -22.94 0.66
N PRO A 379 3.62 -24.05 0.23
CA PRO A 379 4.67 -23.99 -0.78
C PRO A 379 4.12 -23.49 -2.12
N SER A 380 4.78 -22.48 -2.67
CA SER A 380 4.56 -21.93 -4.01
C SER A 380 5.84 -22.07 -4.82
N ILE A 381 5.73 -22.63 -6.04
CA ILE A 381 6.86 -22.90 -6.94
C ILE A 381 6.57 -22.25 -8.28
N ILE A 382 7.58 -21.66 -8.92
CA ILE A 382 7.43 -21.07 -10.26
C ILE A 382 7.88 -22.09 -11.31
N ASP A 383 6.96 -22.46 -12.20
CA ASP A 383 7.23 -23.31 -13.36
C ASP A 383 7.32 -22.42 -14.62
N PRO A 384 8.40 -22.53 -15.43
CA PRO A 384 8.62 -21.67 -16.59
C PRO A 384 7.51 -21.72 -17.66
N ASN A 385 6.72 -22.81 -17.72
CA ASN A 385 5.66 -22.96 -18.72
C ASN A 385 4.25 -22.63 -18.19
N LEU A 386 3.98 -22.94 -16.92
CA LEU A 386 2.65 -22.82 -16.31
C LEU A 386 2.49 -21.56 -15.45
N GLY A 387 3.60 -20.95 -15.02
CA GLY A 387 3.62 -19.83 -14.07
C GLY A 387 3.75 -20.32 -12.63
N CYS A 388 3.24 -19.54 -11.67
CA CYS A 388 3.27 -19.95 -10.27
C CYS A 388 2.31 -21.14 -10.06
N ILE A 389 2.78 -22.18 -9.39
CA ILE A 389 2.02 -23.34 -8.95
C ILE A 389 1.95 -23.26 -7.44
N ILE A 390 0.73 -23.20 -6.91
CA ILE A 390 0.47 -23.16 -5.47
C ILE A 390 0.05 -24.55 -5.01
N ASN A 391 0.57 -24.99 -3.87
CA ASN A 391 0.24 -26.29 -3.26
C ASN A 391 0.52 -27.49 -4.19
N ASN A 392 1.52 -27.38 -5.07
CA ASN A 392 1.84 -28.37 -6.12
C ASN A 392 0.66 -28.73 -7.05
N ASN A 393 -0.43 -27.96 -7.04
CA ASN A 393 -1.62 -28.22 -7.83
C ASN A 393 -1.60 -27.39 -9.11
N LYS A 394 -1.24 -28.02 -10.22
CA LYS A 394 -1.17 -27.39 -11.55
C LYS A 394 -2.52 -26.90 -12.08
N THR A 395 -3.62 -27.34 -11.48
CA THR A 395 -4.99 -27.05 -11.93
C THR A 395 -5.65 -25.92 -11.14
N LEU A 396 -5.06 -25.56 -10.00
CA LEU A 396 -5.57 -24.51 -9.14
C LEU A 396 -5.38 -23.15 -9.81
N THR A 397 -6.44 -22.36 -9.85
CA THR A 397 -6.37 -20.96 -10.29
C THR A 397 -6.48 -20.09 -9.06
N THR A 398 -5.53 -19.17 -8.87
CA THR A 398 -5.55 -18.21 -7.77
C THR A 398 -5.35 -16.82 -8.30
N GLY A 399 -6.13 -15.88 -7.79
CA GLY A 399 -6.00 -14.47 -8.12
C GLY A 399 -6.30 -13.59 -6.92
N LEU A 400 -5.81 -12.36 -6.97
CA LEU A 400 -6.08 -11.32 -5.99
C LEU A 400 -6.96 -10.25 -6.63
N ALA A 401 -8.12 -9.98 -6.04
CA ALA A 401 -8.90 -8.80 -6.36
C ALA A 401 -8.28 -7.60 -5.66
N PHE A 402 -7.75 -6.66 -6.42
CA PHE A 402 -7.01 -5.53 -5.84
C PHE A 402 -7.69 -4.19 -6.06
N LYS A 403 -8.67 -4.08 -6.96
CA LYS A 403 -9.45 -2.85 -7.13
C LYS A 403 -10.86 -3.18 -7.57
N VAL A 404 -11.86 -2.52 -7.00
CA VAL A 404 -13.26 -2.62 -7.43
C VAL A 404 -13.73 -1.23 -7.82
N ILE A 405 -14.34 -1.08 -8.99
CA ILE A 405 -14.85 0.20 -9.50
C ILE A 405 -16.30 0.02 -9.94
N ASN A 406 -17.16 0.97 -9.60
CA ASN A 406 -18.47 1.07 -10.22
C ASN A 406 -18.43 1.96 -11.47
N HIS A 407 -18.73 1.42 -12.64
CA HIS A 407 -18.83 2.21 -13.86
C HIS A 407 -20.31 2.46 -14.22
N PRO A 408 -20.74 3.71 -14.50
CA PRO A 408 -22.15 4.07 -14.66
C PRO A 408 -22.90 3.22 -15.69
N ASN A 409 -22.27 2.92 -16.84
CA ASN A 409 -22.90 2.12 -17.91
C ASN A 409 -22.68 0.61 -17.80
N ARG A 410 -21.68 0.15 -17.04
CA ARG A 410 -21.18 -1.24 -17.11
C ARG A 410 -21.37 -1.99 -15.79
N GLY A 411 -21.80 -1.29 -14.74
CA GLY A 411 -21.93 -1.83 -13.39
C GLY A 411 -20.58 -2.06 -12.74
N LEU A 412 -20.56 -3.00 -11.79
CA LEU A 412 -19.38 -3.31 -10.99
C LEU A 412 -18.29 -4.03 -11.83
N MET A 413 -17.08 -3.50 -11.73
CA MET A 413 -15.87 -4.03 -12.36
C MET A 413 -14.83 -4.34 -11.28
N THR A 414 -14.42 -5.60 -11.18
CA THR A 414 -13.41 -6.04 -10.22
C THR A 414 -12.11 -6.36 -10.94
N PHE A 415 -11.07 -5.58 -10.69
CA PHE A 415 -9.72 -5.79 -11.19
C PHE A 415 -9.03 -6.89 -10.40
N VAL A 416 -8.51 -7.87 -11.14
CA VAL A 416 -7.88 -9.07 -10.58
C VAL A 416 -6.52 -9.30 -11.22
N ARG A 417 -5.55 -9.69 -10.39
CA ARG A 417 -4.27 -10.23 -10.85
C ARG A 417 -4.29 -11.74 -10.65
N ILE A 418 -4.08 -12.51 -11.71
CA ILE A 418 -4.01 -13.97 -11.66
C ILE A 418 -2.56 -14.38 -11.37
N TYR A 419 -2.32 -15.10 -10.28
CA TYR A 419 -1.00 -15.58 -9.90
C TYR A 419 -0.75 -17.02 -10.34
N SER A 420 -1.77 -17.87 -10.28
CA SER A 420 -1.68 -19.29 -10.65
C SER A 420 -2.84 -19.68 -11.55
N GLY A 421 -2.61 -20.62 -12.47
CA GLY A 421 -3.66 -21.22 -13.30
C GLY A 421 -4.21 -20.32 -14.42
N LYS A 422 -5.44 -20.61 -14.85
CA LYS A 422 -6.15 -19.90 -15.92
C LYS A 422 -7.62 -19.73 -15.56
N LEU A 423 -8.10 -18.50 -15.62
CA LEU A 423 -9.49 -18.16 -15.38
C LEU A 423 -10.26 -18.08 -16.71
N GLN A 424 -11.37 -18.81 -16.82
CA GLN A 424 -12.23 -18.83 -18.00
C GLN A 424 -13.54 -18.08 -17.72
N PRO A 425 -14.13 -17.37 -18.70
CA PRO A 425 -15.43 -16.71 -18.50
C PRO A 425 -16.53 -17.75 -18.18
N ASN A 426 -17.52 -17.34 -17.38
CA ASN A 426 -18.59 -18.20 -16.87
C ASN A 426 -18.16 -19.39 -15.99
N SER A 427 -16.94 -19.40 -15.45
CA SER A 427 -16.53 -20.39 -14.44
C SER A 427 -17.07 -20.03 -13.06
N THR A 428 -17.16 -21.03 -12.18
CA THR A 428 -17.40 -20.80 -10.74
C THR A 428 -16.09 -20.64 -10.01
N ILE A 429 -15.95 -19.57 -9.24
CA ILE A 429 -14.83 -19.29 -8.33
C ILE A 429 -15.31 -19.35 -6.88
N ILE A 430 -14.39 -19.45 -5.94
CA ILE A 430 -14.63 -19.36 -4.50
C ILE A 430 -13.96 -18.08 -4.02
N ASN A 431 -14.68 -17.27 -3.24
CA ASN A 431 -14.08 -16.18 -2.47
C ASN A 431 -13.50 -16.76 -1.18
N SER A 432 -12.20 -16.63 -0.94
CA SER A 432 -11.55 -17.21 0.24
C SER A 432 -11.96 -16.55 1.55
N ARG A 433 -12.47 -15.31 1.52
CA ARG A 433 -12.94 -14.58 2.70
C ARG A 433 -14.30 -15.08 3.15
N THR A 434 -15.26 -15.22 2.24
CA THR A 434 -16.65 -15.64 2.56
C THR A 434 -16.87 -17.14 2.44
N GLY A 435 -16.03 -17.85 1.69
CA GLY A 435 -16.21 -19.27 1.35
C GLY A 435 -17.30 -19.51 0.29
N GLU A 436 -17.92 -18.45 -0.23
CA GLU A 436 -19.03 -18.54 -1.17
C GLU A 436 -18.56 -18.85 -2.59
N GLN A 437 -19.39 -19.60 -3.32
CA GLN A 437 -19.16 -19.95 -4.71
C GLN A 437 -19.83 -18.93 -5.63
N ILE A 438 -19.00 -18.15 -6.32
CA ILE A 438 -19.42 -17.04 -7.19
C ILE A 438 -19.29 -17.49 -8.64
N LYS A 439 -20.31 -17.23 -9.45
CA LYS A 439 -20.21 -17.42 -10.90
C LYS A 439 -19.72 -16.14 -11.56
N ILE A 440 -18.58 -16.20 -12.24
CA ILE A 440 -18.03 -15.01 -12.91
C ILE A 440 -18.70 -14.73 -14.24
N GLY A 441 -18.86 -13.45 -14.57
CA GLY A 441 -19.40 -12.98 -15.84
C GLY A 441 -18.36 -13.01 -16.98
N LYS A 442 -18.31 -11.91 -17.74
CA LYS A 442 -17.30 -11.71 -18.79
C LYS A 442 -15.98 -11.26 -18.19
N LEU A 443 -14.89 -11.64 -18.84
CA LEU A 443 -13.53 -11.20 -18.54
C LEU A 443 -13.11 -10.14 -19.54
N LEU A 444 -12.53 -9.04 -19.05
CA LEU A 444 -12.09 -7.91 -19.85
C LEU A 444 -10.61 -7.62 -19.59
N ILE A 445 -9.94 -7.04 -20.58
CA ILE A 445 -8.64 -6.38 -20.43
C ILE A 445 -8.84 -4.90 -20.74
N MET A 446 -8.43 -4.05 -19.81
CA MET A 446 -8.53 -2.59 -19.94
C MET A 446 -7.37 -2.07 -20.79
N ASN A 447 -7.71 -1.44 -21.91
CA ASN A 447 -6.77 -0.91 -22.88
C ASN A 447 -7.05 0.59 -23.12
N GLY A 448 -6.69 1.42 -22.14
CA GLY A 448 -7.09 2.82 -22.07
C GLY A 448 -8.62 2.93 -21.94
N GLU A 449 -9.24 3.74 -22.80
CA GLU A 449 -10.70 3.86 -22.88
C GLU A 449 -11.38 2.61 -23.49
N ASN A 450 -10.63 1.86 -24.31
CA ASN A 450 -11.16 0.69 -25.01
C ASN A 450 -11.08 -0.55 -24.13
N GLN A 451 -12.08 -1.41 -24.25
CA GLN A 451 -12.16 -2.66 -23.50
C GLN A 451 -12.11 -3.85 -24.45
N LEU A 452 -11.29 -4.82 -24.11
CA LEU A 452 -11.11 -6.04 -24.91
C LEU A 452 -11.69 -7.24 -24.18
N ASP A 453 -12.65 -7.90 -24.80
CA ASP A 453 -13.21 -9.17 -24.31
C ASP A 453 -12.13 -10.25 -24.32
N ALA A 454 -11.75 -10.75 -23.15
CA ALA A 454 -10.73 -11.77 -22.99
C ALA A 454 -11.36 -13.17 -22.96
N LYS A 455 -10.82 -14.10 -23.77
CA LYS A 455 -11.26 -15.51 -23.78
C LYS A 455 -10.88 -16.27 -22.52
N TYR A 456 -9.76 -15.90 -21.91
CA TYR A 456 -9.29 -16.39 -20.61
C TYR A 456 -8.25 -15.41 -20.06
N LEU A 457 -8.02 -15.44 -18.75
CA LEU A 457 -6.90 -14.75 -18.09
C LEU A 457 -5.93 -15.80 -17.55
N SER A 458 -4.68 -15.79 -18.00
CA SER A 458 -3.65 -16.71 -17.49
C SER A 458 -2.80 -16.08 -16.39
N SER A 459 -2.10 -16.93 -15.63
CA SER A 459 -1.03 -16.54 -14.69
C SER A 459 -0.19 -15.36 -15.19
N GLY A 460 0.04 -14.39 -14.30
CA GLY A 460 0.79 -13.15 -14.54
C GLY A 460 -0.02 -12.01 -15.15
N ASN A 461 -1.24 -12.26 -15.65
CA ASN A 461 -2.06 -11.19 -16.24
C ASN A 461 -2.90 -10.45 -15.19
N ILE A 462 -3.11 -9.17 -15.49
CA ILE A 462 -4.14 -8.33 -14.88
C ILE A 462 -5.34 -8.27 -15.84
N GLY A 463 -6.55 -8.40 -15.30
CA GLY A 463 -7.79 -8.29 -16.03
C GLY A 463 -8.94 -7.86 -15.13
N VAL A 464 -10.14 -7.76 -15.71
CA VAL A 464 -11.34 -7.28 -15.02
C VAL A 464 -12.44 -8.32 -15.13
N ILE A 465 -13.08 -8.61 -13.99
CA ILE A 465 -14.29 -9.43 -13.87
C ILE A 465 -15.48 -8.48 -13.81
N THR A 466 -16.54 -8.80 -14.56
CA THR A 466 -17.78 -8.00 -14.60
C THR A 466 -18.92 -8.67 -13.85
N GLY A 467 -19.73 -7.87 -13.14
CA GLY A 467 -21.07 -8.24 -12.70
C GLY A 467 -21.17 -9.10 -11.44
N THR A 468 -20.21 -9.03 -10.52
CA THR A 468 -20.23 -9.80 -9.26
C THR A 468 -20.12 -8.90 -8.04
N ASP A 469 -21.19 -8.75 -7.26
CA ASP A 469 -21.24 -7.89 -6.07
C ASP A 469 -20.56 -8.49 -4.82
N GLU A 470 -20.19 -9.77 -4.88
CA GLU A 470 -19.71 -10.57 -3.75
C GLU A 470 -18.18 -10.47 -3.54
N ILE A 471 -17.46 -9.76 -4.42
CA ILE A 471 -16.00 -9.60 -4.36
C ILE A 471 -15.68 -8.19 -3.89
N SER A 472 -14.91 -8.06 -2.79
CA SER A 472 -14.35 -6.78 -2.36
C SER A 472 -12.86 -6.67 -2.67
N THR A 473 -12.33 -5.45 -2.57
CA THR A 473 -10.89 -5.23 -2.67
C THR A 473 -10.14 -5.99 -1.56
N GLY A 474 -9.05 -6.68 -1.93
CA GLY A 474 -8.24 -7.51 -1.03
C GLY A 474 -8.63 -8.99 -1.00
N ASP A 475 -9.75 -9.37 -1.63
CA ASP A 475 -10.22 -10.76 -1.62
C ASP A 475 -9.34 -11.67 -2.51
N SER A 476 -9.09 -12.88 -2.03
CA SER A 476 -8.45 -13.92 -2.85
C SER A 476 -9.50 -14.77 -3.55
N ILE A 477 -9.31 -14.92 -4.85
CA ILE A 477 -10.19 -15.68 -5.73
C ILE A 477 -9.52 -17.02 -6.00
N ILE A 478 -10.26 -18.10 -5.76
CA ILE A 478 -9.80 -19.47 -6.02
C ILE A 478 -10.72 -20.11 -7.05
N GLY A 479 -10.14 -20.75 -8.06
CA GLY A 479 -10.87 -21.42 -9.13
C GLY A 479 -10.14 -22.65 -9.63
N ASN A 480 -10.69 -23.26 -10.67
CA ASN A 480 -10.08 -24.40 -11.35
C ASN A 480 -9.85 -24.05 -12.82
N SER A 481 -8.65 -24.38 -13.31
CA SER A 481 -8.19 -24.11 -14.68
C SER A 481 -8.80 -25.05 -15.72
N ILE A 482 -9.15 -26.28 -15.33
CA ILE A 482 -9.58 -27.35 -16.25
C ILE A 482 -11.10 -27.47 -16.29
N VAL A 483 -11.76 -27.43 -15.13
CA VAL A 483 -13.21 -27.67 -15.02
C VAL A 483 -13.90 -26.39 -14.61
N LYS A 484 -14.94 -25.97 -15.36
CA LYS A 484 -15.72 -24.77 -15.07
C LYS A 484 -16.48 -24.83 -13.73
N ASN A 485 -16.63 -26.03 -13.16
CA ASN A 485 -17.31 -26.31 -11.89
C ASN A 485 -16.29 -26.81 -10.84
N ILE A 486 -16.47 -26.38 -9.59
CA ILE A 486 -15.57 -26.56 -8.41
C ILE A 486 -15.39 -28.01 -7.90
N LYS A 487 -15.86 -29.05 -8.61
CA LYS A 487 -15.99 -30.43 -8.08
C LYS A 487 -14.70 -31.08 -7.52
N ASN A 488 -13.51 -30.55 -7.81
CA ASN A 488 -12.22 -31.13 -7.41
C ASN A 488 -11.34 -30.22 -6.51
N ILE A 489 -11.88 -29.16 -5.90
CA ILE A 489 -11.09 -28.31 -4.98
C ILE A 489 -11.21 -28.86 -3.56
N SER A 490 -10.08 -29.11 -2.89
CA SER A 490 -10.10 -29.58 -1.50
C SER A 490 -10.51 -28.45 -0.53
N GLN A 491 -11.13 -28.78 0.61
CA GLN A 491 -11.49 -27.80 1.66
C GLN A 491 -10.28 -27.01 2.20
N LYS A 492 -9.05 -27.54 2.06
CA LYS A 492 -7.82 -26.82 2.41
C LYS A 492 -7.46 -25.76 1.36
N GLU A 493 -7.77 -26.02 0.10
CA GLU A 493 -7.50 -25.10 -1.01
C GLU A 493 -8.57 -24.02 -1.17
N SER A 494 -9.79 -24.20 -0.61
CA SER A 494 -10.83 -23.17 -0.64
C SER A 494 -10.55 -21.98 0.29
N ASN A 495 -9.69 -22.15 1.28
CA ASN A 495 -9.40 -21.15 2.32
C ASN A 495 -8.02 -20.50 2.13
N LEU A 496 -7.47 -20.54 0.91
CA LEU A 496 -6.19 -19.90 0.61
C LEU A 496 -6.34 -18.38 0.58
N LYS A 497 -5.57 -17.70 1.42
CA LYS A 497 -5.46 -16.24 1.43
C LYS A 497 -4.12 -15.83 0.85
N LEU A 498 -4.17 -15.06 -0.23
CA LEU A 498 -3.04 -14.36 -0.78
C LEU A 498 -2.83 -13.09 0.04
N LEU A 499 -1.69 -12.98 0.74
CA LEU A 499 -1.16 -11.77 1.38
C LEU A 499 -2.23 -10.77 1.89
N PRO A 500 -2.85 -11.00 3.08
CA PRO A 500 -3.82 -10.05 3.63
C PRO A 500 -3.20 -8.66 3.75
N ILE A 501 -3.92 -7.64 3.28
CA ILE A 501 -3.51 -6.23 3.43
C ILE A 501 -3.93 -5.79 4.83
N LYS A 502 -2.97 -5.33 5.63
CA LYS A 502 -3.29 -4.70 6.93
C LYS A 502 -3.94 -3.35 6.63
N ILE A 503 -5.23 -3.23 6.95
CA ILE A 503 -5.96 -1.97 6.82
C ILE A 503 -5.64 -1.14 8.07
N PRO A 504 -5.07 0.06 7.93
CA PRO A 504 -4.85 0.95 9.06
C PRO A 504 -6.20 1.37 9.68
N PRO A 505 -6.25 1.65 11.00
CA PRO A 505 -7.49 2.10 11.63
C PRO A 505 -7.89 3.49 11.11
N PRO A 506 -9.20 3.75 10.90
CA PRO A 506 -9.66 5.09 10.52
C PRO A 506 -9.54 6.03 11.72
N VAL A 507 -9.24 7.30 11.43
CA VAL A 507 -8.96 8.31 12.48
C VAL A 507 -9.92 9.51 12.40
N PHE A 508 -10.51 9.74 11.23
CA PHE A 508 -11.52 10.76 11.00
C PHE A 508 -12.89 10.12 10.85
N SER A 509 -13.93 10.85 11.25
CA SER A 509 -15.32 10.43 11.15
C SER A 509 -16.22 11.59 10.73
N VAL A 510 -17.24 11.29 9.93
CA VAL A 510 -18.24 12.25 9.46
C VAL A 510 -19.62 11.65 9.66
N ALA A 511 -20.55 12.44 10.22
CA ALA A 511 -21.95 12.06 10.28
C ALA A 511 -22.63 12.25 8.93
N ILE A 512 -23.38 11.24 8.49
CA ILE A 512 -24.12 11.23 7.23
C ILE A 512 -25.57 10.91 7.52
N GLU A 513 -26.45 11.79 7.09
CA GLU A 513 -27.89 11.65 7.26
C GLU A 513 -28.60 11.70 5.90
N PRO A 514 -29.56 10.80 5.63
CA PRO A 514 -30.39 10.93 4.45
C PRO A 514 -31.40 12.08 4.65
N THR A 515 -31.51 12.97 3.67
CA THR A 515 -32.49 14.07 3.70
C THR A 515 -33.94 13.58 3.81
N THR A 516 -34.22 12.39 3.25
CA THR A 516 -35.53 11.74 3.31
C THR A 516 -35.43 10.25 3.62
N ILE A 517 -36.50 9.66 4.16
CA ILE A 517 -36.58 8.21 4.44
C ILE A 517 -36.44 7.38 3.14
N ALA A 518 -36.88 7.91 2.00
CA ALA A 518 -36.74 7.25 0.71
C ALA A 518 -35.27 7.18 0.26
N ASP A 519 -34.50 8.24 0.53
CA ASP A 519 -33.08 8.31 0.21
C ASP A 519 -32.22 7.40 1.07
N LYS A 520 -32.70 7.00 2.26
CA LYS A 520 -31.98 6.06 3.15
C LYS A 520 -31.56 4.77 2.43
N ARG A 521 -32.47 4.13 1.69
CA ARG A 521 -32.16 2.90 0.94
C ARG A 521 -31.12 3.14 -0.14
N LYS A 522 -31.15 4.31 -0.80
CA LYS A 522 -30.20 4.67 -1.84
C LYS A 522 -28.83 4.94 -1.23
N LEU A 523 -28.79 5.67 -0.10
CA LEU A 523 -27.60 5.96 0.67
C LEU A 523 -26.93 4.67 1.15
N ASP A 524 -27.67 3.76 1.78
CA ASP A 524 -27.14 2.48 2.27
C ASP A 524 -26.51 1.65 1.14
N ASN A 525 -27.16 1.61 -0.04
CA ASN A 525 -26.61 0.92 -1.20
C ASN A 525 -25.31 1.57 -1.72
N CYS A 526 -25.27 2.90 -1.78
CA CYS A 526 -24.11 3.67 -2.22
C CYS A 526 -22.94 3.55 -1.24
N LEU A 527 -23.19 3.61 0.07
CA LEU A 527 -22.18 3.44 1.11
C LEU A 527 -21.59 2.02 1.07
N ASN A 528 -22.44 1.00 0.96
CA ASN A 528 -21.98 -0.39 0.80
C ASN A 528 -21.12 -0.57 -0.46
N MET A 529 -21.43 0.14 -1.53
CA MET A 529 -20.62 0.13 -2.75
C MET A 529 -19.26 0.80 -2.54
N MET A 530 -19.21 1.94 -1.83
CA MET A 530 -17.98 2.64 -1.49
C MET A 530 -17.06 1.82 -0.58
N ILE A 531 -17.60 1.14 0.43
CA ILE A 531 -16.82 0.29 1.34
C ILE A 531 -16.18 -0.90 0.59
N LYS A 532 -16.87 -1.43 -0.42
CA LYS A 532 -16.31 -2.50 -1.26
C LYS A 532 -15.14 -2.02 -2.13
N GLU A 533 -15.24 -0.79 -2.62
CA GLU A 533 -14.21 -0.12 -3.41
C GLU A 533 -13.01 0.25 -2.52
N ASP A 534 -13.27 0.81 -1.34
CA ASP A 534 -12.28 1.14 -0.33
C ASP A 534 -12.60 0.56 1.06
N PRO A 535 -11.96 -0.56 1.46
CA PRO A 535 -12.15 -1.18 2.76
C PRO A 535 -11.50 -0.40 3.90
N SER A 536 -10.77 0.70 3.63
CA SER A 536 -10.30 1.61 4.68
C SER A 536 -11.41 2.50 5.23
N LEU A 537 -12.53 2.64 4.50
CA LEU A 537 -13.74 3.27 4.99
C LEU A 537 -14.51 2.31 5.91
N LYS A 538 -14.93 2.80 7.07
CA LYS A 538 -15.80 2.06 8.00
C LYS A 538 -17.10 2.81 8.22
N LEU A 539 -18.21 2.09 8.16
CA LEU A 539 -19.53 2.63 8.46
C LEU A 539 -20.00 2.05 9.80
N THR A 540 -20.32 2.93 10.73
CA THR A 540 -20.92 2.59 12.02
C THR A 540 -22.26 3.31 12.15
N PHE A 541 -23.31 2.60 12.54
CA PHE A 541 -24.60 3.20 12.84
C PHE A 541 -24.69 3.45 14.34
N ASP A 542 -24.98 4.69 14.72
CA ASP A 542 -25.22 5.03 16.11
C ASP A 542 -26.73 4.95 16.40
N GLU A 543 -27.11 4.00 17.25
CA GLU A 543 -28.51 3.76 17.62
C GLU A 543 -29.09 4.89 18.49
N GLU A 544 -28.26 5.67 19.20
CA GLU A 544 -28.73 6.75 20.07
C GLU A 544 -29.06 8.02 19.28
N SER A 545 -28.15 8.45 18.39
CA SER A 545 -28.38 9.60 17.51
C SER A 545 -29.24 9.26 16.29
N GLY A 546 -29.32 7.98 15.92
CA GLY A 546 -29.95 7.52 14.68
C GLY A 546 -29.14 7.87 13.42
N GLN A 547 -27.88 8.28 13.58
CA GLN A 547 -27.02 8.76 12.51
C GLN A 547 -26.08 7.65 12.00
N SER A 548 -25.74 7.72 10.71
CA SER A 548 -24.70 6.89 10.12
C SER A 548 -23.36 7.63 10.16
N ILE A 549 -22.38 7.07 10.84
CA ILE A 549 -21.03 7.65 10.96
C ILE A 549 -20.11 6.94 9.96
N LEU A 550 -19.55 7.69 9.03
CA LEU A 550 -18.54 7.24 8.08
C LEU A 550 -17.15 7.63 8.56
N SER A 551 -16.30 6.65 8.82
CA SER A 551 -14.92 6.86 9.25
C SER A 551 -13.91 6.55 8.15
N GLY A 552 -12.85 7.34 8.07
CA GLY A 552 -11.78 7.23 7.06
C GLY A 552 -10.39 7.56 7.61
N MET A 553 -9.37 7.37 6.78
CA MET A 553 -7.97 7.54 7.16
C MET A 553 -7.48 9.00 7.21
N GLY A 554 -8.13 9.90 6.47
CA GLY A 554 -7.67 11.27 6.28
C GLY A 554 -8.82 12.23 5.98
N GLU A 555 -8.55 13.53 6.17
CA GLU A 555 -9.49 14.61 5.85
C GLU A 555 -9.83 14.63 4.36
N LEU A 556 -8.79 14.65 3.51
CA LEU A 556 -8.94 14.66 2.04
C LEU A 556 -9.73 13.43 1.57
N HIS A 557 -9.47 12.29 2.19
CA HIS A 557 -10.13 11.03 1.86
C HIS A 557 -11.65 11.10 2.12
N LEU A 558 -12.07 11.63 3.27
CA LEU A 558 -13.50 11.81 3.57
C LEU A 558 -14.14 12.91 2.72
N GLU A 559 -13.42 13.98 2.42
CA GLU A 559 -13.89 15.05 1.54
C GLU A 559 -14.21 14.53 0.13
N ILE A 560 -13.31 13.74 -0.46
CA ILE A 560 -13.56 13.10 -1.77
C ILE A 560 -14.73 12.12 -1.67
N THR A 561 -14.84 11.37 -0.58
CA THR A 561 -15.94 10.43 -0.39
C THR A 561 -17.29 11.16 -0.31
N LYS A 562 -17.35 12.28 0.40
CA LYS A 562 -18.51 13.18 0.46
C LYS A 562 -18.89 13.68 -0.93
N ASP A 563 -17.91 14.19 -1.68
CA ASP A 563 -18.13 14.71 -3.03
C ASP A 563 -18.64 13.63 -3.98
N ARG A 564 -18.10 12.40 -3.91
CA ARG A 564 -18.56 11.28 -4.73
C ARG A 564 -19.99 10.84 -4.37
N LEU A 565 -20.38 10.90 -3.10
CA LEU A 565 -21.76 10.59 -2.69
C LEU A 565 -22.76 11.59 -3.31
N ILE A 566 -22.44 12.88 -3.24
CA ILE A 566 -23.31 13.96 -3.69
C ILE A 566 -23.28 14.12 -5.22
N ASN A 567 -22.10 14.25 -5.81
CA ASN A 567 -21.94 14.62 -7.22
C ASN A 567 -22.02 13.40 -8.16
N ASP A 568 -21.30 12.31 -7.84
CA ASP A 568 -21.23 11.15 -8.74
C ASP A 568 -22.48 10.26 -8.59
N MET A 569 -22.80 9.88 -7.36
CA MET A 569 -23.91 8.96 -7.07
C MET A 569 -25.26 9.67 -6.90
N LYS A 570 -25.26 11.02 -6.83
CA LYS A 570 -26.46 11.86 -6.74
C LYS A 570 -27.35 11.45 -5.57
N VAL A 571 -26.73 11.21 -4.41
CA VAL A 571 -27.45 10.88 -3.18
C VAL A 571 -27.77 12.18 -2.45
N ASN A 572 -29.03 12.37 -2.08
CA ASN A 572 -29.44 13.51 -1.27
C ASN A 572 -29.21 13.19 0.21
N ALA A 573 -27.99 13.43 0.67
CA ALA A 573 -27.59 13.26 2.07
C ALA A 573 -26.98 14.54 2.61
N ASP A 574 -27.35 14.87 3.85
CA ASP A 574 -26.72 15.92 4.63
C ASP A 574 -25.49 15.32 5.30
N ILE A 575 -24.34 15.92 5.04
CA ILE A 575 -23.04 15.43 5.48
C ILE A 575 -22.45 16.48 6.40
N GLY A 576 -22.33 16.13 7.68
CA GLY A 576 -21.79 16.97 8.73
C GLY A 576 -20.30 17.29 8.55
N ASP A 577 -19.75 18.00 9.52
CA ASP A 577 -18.33 18.35 9.52
C ASP A 577 -17.46 17.15 9.88
N ILE A 578 -16.19 17.21 9.47
CA ILE A 578 -15.20 16.17 9.76
C ILE A 578 -14.81 16.28 11.24
N CYS A 579 -15.15 15.25 12.01
CA CYS A 579 -14.85 15.15 13.44
C CYS A 579 -13.75 14.11 13.69
N VAL A 580 -12.97 14.34 14.73
CA VAL A 580 -12.00 13.36 15.23
C VAL A 580 -12.70 12.41 16.20
N THR A 581 -12.40 11.11 16.09
CA THR A 581 -12.98 10.12 17.01
C THR A 581 -12.26 10.17 18.36
N TYR A 582 -12.96 10.64 19.40
CA TYR A 582 -12.50 10.58 20.79
C TYR A 582 -12.95 9.28 21.48
N LYS A 583 -12.23 8.92 22.54
CA LYS A 583 -12.57 7.78 23.43
C LYS A 583 -12.52 8.24 24.88
N GLU A 584 -13.01 7.43 25.80
CA GLU A 584 -12.84 7.67 27.24
C GLU A 584 -11.95 6.61 27.86
N THR A 585 -11.36 6.91 29.01
CA THR A 585 -10.67 5.93 29.83
C THR A 585 -10.81 6.27 31.30
N ILE A 586 -10.49 5.29 32.14
CA ILE A 586 -10.46 5.42 33.59
C ILE A 586 -9.03 5.67 34.06
N LEU A 587 -8.87 6.46 35.13
CA LEU A 587 -7.57 6.77 35.71
C LEU A 587 -7.14 5.77 36.79
N LYS A 588 -8.10 5.11 37.42
CA LYS A 588 -7.90 4.24 38.59
C LYS A 588 -8.31 2.81 38.29
N ASN A 589 -7.53 1.86 38.78
CA ASN A 589 -7.87 0.44 38.70
C ASN A 589 -9.03 0.10 39.65
N ILE A 590 -9.88 -0.82 39.23
CA ILE A 590 -11.00 -1.32 40.02
C ILE A 590 -10.70 -2.76 40.40
N ASP A 591 -10.35 -2.97 41.68
CA ASP A 591 -9.81 -4.25 42.15
C ASP A 591 -10.85 -5.38 42.23
N LYS A 592 -12.12 -5.08 42.53
CA LYS A 592 -13.16 -6.10 42.73
C LYS A 592 -14.54 -5.63 42.24
N CYS A 593 -15.01 -6.22 41.14
CA CYS A 593 -16.37 -6.09 40.63
C CYS A 593 -17.06 -7.45 40.71
N ILE A 594 -17.93 -7.66 41.69
CA ILE A 594 -18.73 -8.89 41.82
C ILE A 594 -20.20 -8.55 41.63
N LEU A 595 -20.88 -9.36 40.82
CA LEU A 595 -22.33 -9.30 40.68
C LEU A 595 -22.88 -10.71 40.39
N PHE A 596 -23.95 -11.06 41.09
CA PHE A 596 -24.71 -12.29 40.92
C PHE A 596 -26.09 -12.01 40.29
N GLU A 597 -26.77 -13.05 39.80
CA GLU A 597 -28.09 -12.96 39.15
C GLU A 597 -29.15 -12.25 40.03
N ASP A 598 -29.00 -12.31 41.35
CA ASP A 598 -29.89 -11.65 42.33
C ASP A 598 -29.64 -10.14 42.51
N GLY A 599 -28.64 -9.58 41.80
CA GLY A 599 -28.27 -8.16 41.90
C GLY A 599 -27.48 -7.79 43.17
N THR A 600 -27.06 -8.79 43.96
CA THR A 600 -26.23 -8.60 45.15
C THR A 600 -24.76 -8.44 44.76
N GLY A 601 -24.11 -7.41 45.31
CA GLY A 601 -22.67 -7.11 45.11
C GLY A 601 -21.76 -7.64 46.22
N GLU A 602 -22.33 -8.37 47.19
CA GLU A 602 -21.59 -9.08 48.23
C GLU A 602 -21.58 -10.57 47.91
N GLU A 603 -20.46 -11.24 48.19
CA GLU A 603 -20.44 -12.69 48.43
C GLU A 603 -21.36 -12.94 49.64
N THR A 604 -22.66 -13.06 49.42
CA THR A 604 -23.60 -13.39 50.49
C THR A 604 -23.27 -14.78 51.02
N ILE A 605 -22.44 -14.83 52.06
CA ILE A 605 -22.43 -15.73 53.22
C ILE A 605 -22.50 -17.25 52.91
N ASN A 606 -22.10 -17.71 51.72
CA ASN A 606 -22.13 -19.15 51.40
C ASN A 606 -20.74 -19.82 51.28
N GLU A 607 -19.64 -19.08 51.36
CA GLU A 607 -18.30 -19.72 51.46
C GLU A 607 -17.98 -20.23 52.88
N ALA A 608 -18.71 -19.79 53.91
CA ALA A 608 -18.51 -20.27 55.28
C ALA A 608 -19.05 -21.70 55.52
N ASN A 609 -19.92 -22.22 54.63
CA ASN A 609 -20.59 -23.51 54.77
C ASN A 609 -20.30 -24.53 53.66
N GLY A 610 -19.48 -24.21 52.66
CA GLY A 610 -19.10 -25.16 51.61
C GLY A 610 -20.23 -25.54 50.63
N ASP A 611 -21.31 -24.75 50.57
CA ASP A 611 -22.35 -24.92 49.56
C ASP A 611 -21.97 -24.15 48.28
N GLU A 612 -21.93 -24.85 47.14
CA GLU A 612 -21.62 -24.25 45.83
C GLU A 612 -22.68 -23.21 45.43
N ILE A 613 -22.23 -22.04 44.98
CA ILE A 613 -23.10 -20.94 44.54
C ILE A 613 -23.82 -21.37 43.25
N ASN A 614 -25.09 -21.77 43.38
CA ASN A 614 -25.90 -22.27 42.28
C ASN A 614 -26.61 -21.14 41.48
N GLN A 615 -25.87 -20.09 41.14
CA GLN A 615 -26.35 -18.92 40.40
C GLN A 615 -25.29 -18.44 39.41
N PHE A 616 -25.71 -17.70 38.38
CA PHE A 616 -24.76 -17.03 37.50
C PHE A 616 -24.14 -15.82 38.21
N GLY A 617 -22.81 -15.69 38.12
CA GLY A 617 -22.10 -14.55 38.68
C GLY A 617 -20.71 -14.41 38.08
N ILE A 618 -20.14 -13.21 38.16
CA ILE A 618 -18.79 -12.96 37.66
C ILE A 618 -18.03 -12.02 38.60
N ASN A 619 -16.76 -12.34 38.84
CA ASN A 619 -15.82 -11.54 39.59
C ASN A 619 -14.73 -11.03 38.63
N LEU A 620 -14.68 -9.72 38.45
CA LEU A 620 -13.82 -9.03 37.49
C LEU A 620 -12.95 -7.99 38.19
N THR A 621 -11.74 -7.80 37.67
CA THR A 621 -10.86 -6.67 37.99
C THR A 621 -10.62 -5.87 36.72
N ILE A 622 -10.66 -4.54 36.81
CA ILE A 622 -10.49 -3.64 35.67
C ILE A 622 -9.21 -2.84 35.87
N TYR A 623 -8.22 -3.05 35.01
CA TYR A 623 -6.95 -2.32 35.01
C TYR A 623 -6.96 -1.25 33.92
N SER A 624 -6.43 -0.08 34.25
CA SER A 624 -6.22 1.04 33.33
C SER A 624 -4.74 1.20 33.02
N PHE A 625 -4.40 1.65 31.81
CA PHE A 625 -3.03 1.97 31.44
C PHE A 625 -2.96 3.18 30.51
N GLU A 626 -1.79 3.80 30.46
CA GLU A 626 -1.57 5.08 29.77
C GLU A 626 -0.76 4.88 28.49
N ASP A 627 0.40 4.21 28.59
CA ASP A 627 1.32 3.99 27.48
C ASP A 627 1.60 2.50 27.25
N GLY A 628 1.66 2.12 25.97
CA GLY A 628 2.15 0.81 25.55
C GLY A 628 1.08 -0.14 25.02
N ASN A 629 1.56 -1.27 24.52
CA ASN A 629 0.70 -2.35 24.06
C ASN A 629 0.20 -3.13 25.30
N ILE A 630 -0.95 -3.81 25.20
CA ILE A 630 -1.50 -4.66 26.28
C ILE A 630 -0.43 -5.65 26.80
N TYR A 631 0.48 -6.07 25.92
CA TYR A 631 1.60 -6.95 26.25
C TYR A 631 2.62 -6.37 27.24
N ASP A 632 2.82 -5.05 27.27
CA ASP A 632 3.75 -4.43 28.19
C ASP A 632 3.15 -4.32 29.60
N LEU A 633 1.87 -3.98 29.71
CA LEU A 633 1.11 -4.11 30.96
C LEU A 633 1.12 -5.55 31.49
N LEU A 634 0.98 -6.54 30.59
CA LEU A 634 1.06 -7.95 30.96
C LEU A 634 2.44 -8.34 31.52
N LYS A 635 3.54 -7.81 30.96
CA LYS A 635 4.89 -8.02 31.53
C LYS A 635 5.01 -7.39 32.91
N ASP A 636 4.55 -6.14 33.06
CA ASP A 636 4.58 -5.45 34.36
C ASP A 636 3.76 -6.16 35.43
N LEU A 637 2.62 -6.74 35.06
CA LEU A 637 1.79 -7.55 35.97
C LEU A 637 2.44 -8.91 36.30
N LYS A 638 3.19 -9.52 35.37
CA LYS A 638 4.00 -10.73 35.64
C LYS A 638 5.12 -10.43 36.63
N ASP A 639 5.86 -9.34 36.41
CA ASP A 639 7.05 -8.99 37.18
C ASP A 639 6.72 -8.43 38.57
N ASN A 640 5.68 -7.61 38.71
CA ASN A 640 5.36 -6.94 39.98
C ASN A 640 4.36 -7.71 40.86
N GLN A 641 3.46 -8.54 40.29
CA GLN A 641 2.44 -9.26 41.07
C GLN A 641 2.59 -10.79 41.05
N GLY A 642 3.59 -11.35 40.37
CA GLY A 642 3.88 -12.79 40.38
C GLY A 642 2.77 -13.65 39.76
N LYS A 643 1.87 -13.05 38.96
CA LYS A 643 0.79 -13.76 38.25
C LYS A 643 1.33 -14.32 36.94
N ASN A 644 1.33 -15.64 36.77
CA ASN A 644 1.81 -16.33 35.57
C ASN A 644 0.75 -16.35 34.46
N PHE A 645 0.56 -15.26 33.73
CA PHE A 645 -0.34 -15.26 32.58
C PHE A 645 0.28 -16.03 31.39
N LYS A 646 -0.45 -16.99 30.82
CA LYS A 646 -0.10 -17.62 29.53
C LYS A 646 -0.63 -16.75 28.39
N ASP A 647 0.20 -16.44 27.39
CA ASP A 647 -0.17 -15.52 26.30
C ASP A 647 -1.40 -16.00 25.49
N GLU A 648 -1.72 -17.30 25.53
CA GLU A 648 -2.92 -17.92 24.92
C GLU A 648 -4.25 -17.53 25.61
N SER A 649 -4.22 -16.90 26.79
CA SER A 649 -5.42 -16.52 27.57
C SER A 649 -5.96 -15.11 27.29
N LEU A 650 -5.20 -14.30 26.54
CA LEU A 650 -5.57 -12.94 26.21
C LEU A 650 -6.48 -12.91 24.98
N ASN A 651 -7.72 -12.44 25.17
CA ASN A 651 -8.63 -12.15 24.07
C ASN A 651 -8.63 -10.64 23.82
N ILE A 652 -8.05 -10.24 22.69
CA ILE A 652 -7.99 -8.84 22.27
C ILE A 652 -9.36 -8.46 21.69
N ILE A 653 -9.98 -7.45 22.27
CA ILE A 653 -11.28 -6.92 21.86
C ILE A 653 -11.08 -5.79 20.84
N ASP A 654 -10.15 -4.88 21.13
CA ASP A 654 -9.73 -3.77 20.27
C ASP A 654 -8.22 -3.50 20.47
N LEU A 655 -7.61 -2.64 19.66
CA LEU A 655 -6.15 -2.40 19.61
C LEU A 655 -5.47 -2.35 21.00
N ASN A 656 -6.08 -1.64 21.96
CA ASN A 656 -5.58 -1.49 23.34
C ASN A 656 -6.63 -1.87 24.40
N THR A 657 -7.54 -2.81 24.09
CA THR A 657 -8.52 -3.29 25.08
C THR A 657 -8.65 -4.80 24.98
N GLY A 658 -8.51 -5.47 26.12
CA GLY A 658 -8.45 -6.91 26.17
C GLY A 658 -9.15 -7.46 27.39
N ILE A 659 -9.53 -8.73 27.29
CA ILE A 659 -10.04 -9.51 28.41
C ILE A 659 -9.18 -10.76 28.58
N ILE A 660 -8.76 -11.01 29.81
CA ILE A 660 -7.96 -12.19 30.16
C ILE A 660 -8.85 -13.18 30.88
N PHE A 661 -8.83 -14.41 30.39
CA PHE A 661 -9.49 -15.56 30.99
C PHE A 661 -8.46 -16.65 31.29
N ASP A 662 -8.06 -16.79 32.55
CA ASP A 662 -7.18 -17.89 32.94
C ASP A 662 -7.97 -19.21 33.09
N LYS A 663 -7.31 -20.34 32.89
CA LYS A 663 -7.92 -21.67 33.09
C LYS A 663 -8.28 -21.92 34.55
N ASP A 664 -7.55 -21.26 35.46
CA ASP A 664 -7.78 -21.30 36.92
C ASP A 664 -9.02 -20.50 37.34
N SER A 665 -9.55 -19.62 36.47
CA SER A 665 -10.76 -18.85 36.71
C SER A 665 -12.05 -19.66 36.47
N ASN A 666 -11.94 -20.90 35.98
CA ASN A 666 -13.06 -21.76 35.66
C ASN A 666 -13.74 -22.34 36.93
N PRO A 667 -15.07 -22.46 36.95
CA PRO A 667 -15.76 -23.19 38.01
C PRO A 667 -15.39 -24.69 37.96
N THR A 668 -15.46 -25.34 39.13
CA THR A 668 -15.11 -26.76 39.36
C THR A 668 -15.79 -27.70 38.36
N ASN A 669 -17.04 -27.42 37.98
CA ASN A 669 -17.81 -28.15 36.98
C ASN A 669 -17.18 -28.16 35.59
N ILE A 670 -16.74 -26.98 35.12
CA ILE A 670 -16.12 -26.84 33.80
C ILE A 670 -14.70 -27.40 33.81
N GLU A 671 -13.97 -27.25 34.92
CA GLU A 671 -12.64 -27.83 35.07
C GLU A 671 -12.67 -29.37 35.01
N ASN A 672 -13.69 -29.98 35.62
CA ASN A 672 -13.93 -31.42 35.53
C ASN A 672 -14.30 -31.87 34.11
N GLU A 673 -15.08 -31.09 33.36
CA GLU A 673 -15.36 -31.38 31.95
C GLU A 673 -14.15 -31.21 31.02
N LEU A 674 -13.29 -30.21 31.27
CA LEU A 674 -12.05 -29.99 30.53
C LEU A 674 -11.03 -31.12 30.74
N LYS A 675 -11.09 -31.82 31.88
CA LYS A 675 -10.25 -33.00 32.19
C LYS A 675 -10.77 -34.29 31.56
N LEU A 676 -12.05 -34.35 31.16
CA LEU A 676 -12.64 -35.50 30.47
C LEU A 676 -12.26 -35.47 28.97
N GLU A 677 -12.00 -36.64 28.37
CA GLU A 677 -11.73 -36.74 26.92
C GLU A 677 -12.95 -36.39 26.05
N SER A 678 -14.15 -36.40 26.63
CA SER A 678 -15.42 -36.12 25.95
C SER A 678 -16.19 -35.00 26.65
N TRP A 679 -16.32 -33.85 25.99
CA TRP A 679 -17.12 -32.72 26.42
C TRP A 679 -18.61 -33.10 26.48
N THR A 680 -19.24 -32.96 27.64
CA THR A 680 -20.62 -33.43 27.90
C THR A 680 -21.67 -32.33 27.82
N LEU A 681 -21.28 -31.05 27.89
CA LEU A 681 -22.20 -29.91 27.74
C LEU A 681 -22.63 -29.64 26.29
N ASN A 682 -23.87 -29.20 26.12
CA ASN A 682 -24.44 -28.80 24.82
C ASN A 682 -23.80 -27.53 24.22
N ILE A 683 -23.06 -26.75 25.01
CA ILE A 683 -22.39 -25.50 24.60
C ILE A 683 -20.89 -25.69 24.73
N SER A 684 -20.14 -25.25 23.72
CA SER A 684 -18.68 -25.30 23.74
C SER A 684 -18.08 -24.24 24.68
N TYR A 685 -16.93 -24.55 25.26
CA TYR A 685 -16.14 -23.61 26.06
C TYR A 685 -15.87 -22.27 25.34
N GLU A 686 -15.58 -22.32 24.04
CA GLU A 686 -15.38 -21.12 23.22
C GLU A 686 -16.64 -20.24 23.13
N LYS A 687 -17.83 -20.83 23.06
CA LYS A 687 -19.08 -20.06 23.03
C LYS A 687 -19.34 -19.35 24.36
N LEU A 688 -18.97 -19.97 25.49
CA LEU A 688 -19.04 -19.34 26.80
C LEU A 688 -18.11 -18.12 26.88
N ILE A 689 -16.84 -18.28 26.48
CA ILE A 689 -15.88 -17.16 26.41
C ILE A 689 -16.39 -16.04 25.50
N ASN A 690 -16.81 -16.38 24.27
CA ASN A 690 -17.31 -15.41 23.30
C ASN A 690 -18.53 -14.64 23.80
N SER A 691 -19.38 -15.27 24.63
CA SER A 691 -20.50 -14.58 25.24
C SER A 691 -20.07 -13.56 26.31
N MET A 692 -19.08 -13.88 27.14
CA MET A 692 -18.53 -12.90 28.08
C MET A 692 -17.82 -11.75 27.34
N ILE A 693 -17.04 -12.05 26.30
CA ILE A 693 -16.43 -11.04 25.42
C ILE A 693 -17.52 -10.11 24.85
N SER A 694 -18.63 -10.67 24.35
CA SER A 694 -19.74 -9.88 23.80
C SER A 694 -20.39 -8.98 24.85
N GLY A 695 -20.53 -9.46 26.10
CA GLY A 695 -21.00 -8.66 27.22
C GLY A 695 -20.06 -7.49 27.56
N THR A 696 -18.76 -7.77 27.57
CA THR A 696 -17.70 -6.77 27.79
C THR A 696 -17.69 -5.68 26.72
N VAL A 697 -17.75 -6.07 25.44
CA VAL A 697 -17.84 -5.13 24.31
C VAL A 697 -19.04 -4.20 24.50
N GLY A 698 -20.21 -4.76 24.80
CA GLY A 698 -21.43 -3.98 25.00
C GLY A 698 -21.36 -3.01 26.19
N SER A 699 -20.68 -3.36 27.29
CA SER A 699 -20.47 -2.42 28.41
C SER A 699 -19.47 -1.31 28.08
N LEU A 700 -18.35 -1.62 27.42
CA LEU A 700 -17.30 -0.64 27.16
C LEU A 700 -17.69 0.36 26.08
N GLN A 701 -18.52 -0.04 25.11
CA GLN A 701 -19.04 0.87 24.09
C GLN A 701 -19.86 2.04 24.65
N MET A 702 -20.54 1.83 25.79
CA MET A 702 -21.41 2.83 26.42
C MET A 702 -20.98 3.17 27.85
N GLY A 703 -19.77 2.78 28.24
CA GLY A 703 -19.30 2.87 29.62
C GLY A 703 -18.83 4.28 30.01
N GLY A 704 -18.55 5.14 29.03
CA GLY A 704 -18.08 6.50 29.25
C GLY A 704 -19.12 7.34 30.00
N ARG A 705 -18.65 8.15 30.94
CA ARG A 705 -19.49 8.95 31.83
C ARG A 705 -19.40 10.44 31.55
N LEU A 706 -18.31 10.91 30.94
CA LEU A 706 -18.10 12.33 30.63
C LEU A 706 -18.89 12.76 29.39
N ALA A 707 -18.67 12.08 28.27
CA ALA A 707 -19.25 12.38 26.96
C ALA A 707 -19.97 11.16 26.36
N ARG A 708 -20.17 10.10 27.15
CA ARG A 708 -20.73 8.80 26.73
C ARG A 708 -19.94 8.15 25.60
N LEU A 709 -18.63 8.39 25.57
CA LEU A 709 -17.77 7.80 24.56
C LEU A 709 -17.36 6.37 24.94
N PRO A 710 -17.00 5.53 23.96
CA PRO A 710 -16.49 4.19 24.23
C PRO A 710 -15.20 4.22 25.08
N ILE A 711 -15.13 3.35 26.08
CA ILE A 711 -13.97 3.20 26.96
C ILE A 711 -12.86 2.39 26.26
N GLN A 712 -11.62 2.87 26.32
CA GLN A 712 -10.42 2.22 25.78
C GLN A 712 -9.23 2.28 26.78
N ASN A 713 -8.13 1.60 26.45
CA ASN A 713 -6.94 1.42 27.30
C ASN A 713 -7.25 0.75 28.66
N VAL A 714 -8.10 -0.27 28.59
CA VAL A 714 -8.55 -1.02 29.76
C VAL A 714 -8.32 -2.52 29.54
N LEU A 715 -7.79 -3.18 30.57
CA LEU A 715 -7.61 -4.62 30.62
C LEU A 715 -8.57 -5.19 31.68
N ILE A 716 -9.47 -6.07 31.25
CA ILE A 716 -10.41 -6.74 32.15
C ILE A 716 -9.85 -8.11 32.48
N TYR A 717 -9.62 -8.36 33.76
CA TYR A 717 -9.16 -9.65 34.25
C TYR A 717 -10.32 -10.38 34.92
N VAL A 718 -10.65 -11.57 34.44
CA VAL A 718 -11.70 -12.39 35.03
C VAL A 718 -11.10 -13.26 36.12
N ASN A 719 -11.34 -12.89 37.38
CA ASN A 719 -10.83 -13.62 38.54
C ASN A 719 -11.51 -14.99 38.65
N LYS A 720 -12.85 -15.00 38.66
CA LYS A 720 -13.70 -16.20 38.78
C LYS A 720 -15.04 -15.93 38.13
N TYR A 721 -15.66 -16.95 37.56
CA TYR A 721 -17.05 -16.89 37.12
C TYR A 721 -17.83 -18.12 37.62
N TYR A 722 -19.12 -17.93 37.86
CA TYR A 722 -20.02 -18.88 38.49
C TYR A 722 -21.13 -19.25 37.50
N ILE A 723 -21.38 -20.55 37.36
CA ILE A 723 -22.43 -21.10 36.49
C ILE A 723 -23.16 -22.19 37.29
N PRO A 724 -24.51 -22.20 37.32
CA PRO A 724 -25.31 -23.23 37.97
C PRO A 724 -25.01 -24.64 37.44
N GLU A 725 -25.13 -25.67 38.29
CA GLU A 725 -25.02 -27.08 37.92
C GLU A 725 -26.23 -27.56 37.09
N ILE A 726 -26.36 -27.10 35.85
CA ILE A 726 -27.46 -27.47 34.96
C ILE A 726 -26.90 -28.30 33.80
N LYS A 727 -27.30 -29.58 33.74
CA LYS A 727 -26.92 -30.52 32.66
C LYS A 727 -27.34 -30.07 31.26
N ASP A 728 -28.34 -29.19 31.16
CA ASP A 728 -28.83 -28.58 29.92
C ASP A 728 -28.59 -27.06 29.90
N LEU A 729 -27.33 -26.64 29.75
CA LEU A 729 -27.02 -25.27 29.36
C LEU A 729 -27.63 -25.03 27.94
N THR A 730 -28.56 -24.07 27.84
CA THR A 730 -29.24 -23.69 26.58
C THR A 730 -28.79 -22.31 26.10
N ASN A 731 -29.09 -21.93 24.86
CA ASN A 731 -28.75 -20.59 24.32
C ASN A 731 -29.28 -19.43 25.18
N ASN A 732 -30.41 -19.61 25.87
CA ASN A 732 -30.97 -18.60 26.78
C ASN A 732 -30.06 -18.34 28.01
N ASN A 733 -29.22 -19.31 28.40
CA ASN A 733 -28.27 -19.14 29.49
C ASN A 733 -27.06 -18.30 29.06
N LEU A 734 -26.65 -18.32 27.78
CA LEU A 734 -25.61 -17.41 27.28
C LEU A 734 -26.08 -15.96 27.29
N SER A 735 -27.35 -15.68 26.96
CA SER A 735 -27.88 -14.31 27.06
C SER A 735 -27.89 -13.78 28.50
N LYS A 736 -28.07 -14.65 29.50
CA LYS A 736 -27.95 -14.27 30.92
C LYS A 736 -26.51 -13.94 31.29
N LEU A 737 -25.55 -14.75 30.82
CA LEU A 737 -24.13 -14.51 31.06
C LEU A 737 -23.67 -13.18 30.43
N ILE A 738 -24.08 -12.90 29.19
CA ILE A 738 -23.85 -11.60 28.51
C ILE A 738 -24.37 -10.44 29.37
N LYS A 739 -25.60 -10.56 29.87
CA LYS A 739 -26.25 -9.53 30.68
C LYS A 739 -25.49 -9.30 31.99
N ILE A 740 -25.15 -10.37 32.72
CA ILE A 740 -24.44 -10.29 34.00
C ILE A 740 -23.05 -9.69 33.79
N THR A 741 -22.28 -10.15 32.79
CA THR A 741 -20.97 -9.56 32.48
C THR A 741 -21.07 -8.06 32.22
N ARG A 742 -22.07 -7.62 31.45
CA ARG A 742 -22.31 -6.20 31.19
C ARG A 742 -22.66 -5.43 32.46
N GLU A 743 -23.56 -5.96 33.29
CA GLU A 743 -23.97 -5.34 34.55
C GLU A 743 -22.82 -5.25 35.57
N SER A 744 -21.98 -6.28 35.65
CA SER A 744 -20.78 -6.30 36.52
C SER A 744 -19.78 -5.22 36.17
N ILE A 745 -19.51 -5.02 34.87
CA ILE A 745 -18.61 -3.98 34.41
C ILE A 745 -19.21 -2.60 34.65
N ASN A 746 -20.50 -2.42 34.32
CA ASN A 746 -21.20 -1.15 34.58
C ASN A 746 -21.24 -0.80 36.07
N PHE A 747 -21.43 -1.78 36.96
CA PHE A 747 -21.36 -1.56 38.40
C PHE A 747 -19.97 -1.10 38.84
N GLY A 748 -18.92 -1.73 38.32
CA GLY A 748 -17.54 -1.29 38.54
C GLY A 748 -17.31 0.13 38.07
N LEU A 749 -17.71 0.48 36.85
CA LEU A 749 -17.57 1.83 36.30
C LEU A 749 -18.39 2.87 37.06
N ASN A 750 -19.60 2.52 37.51
CA ASN A 750 -20.46 3.41 38.29
C ASN A 750 -19.92 3.70 39.69
N SER A 751 -19.04 2.85 40.23
CA SER A 751 -18.37 3.08 41.51
C SER A 751 -17.35 4.22 41.46
N LEU A 752 -16.89 4.59 40.25
CA LEU A 752 -15.96 5.69 40.03
C LEU A 752 -16.69 7.04 39.93
N ASN A 753 -16.03 8.10 40.36
CA ASN A 753 -16.52 9.47 40.23
C ASN A 753 -16.20 10.05 38.84
N ASP A 754 -16.93 11.07 38.41
CA ASP A 754 -16.72 11.73 37.09
C ASP A 754 -15.27 12.24 36.89
N ASN A 755 -14.61 12.68 37.97
CA ASN A 755 -13.21 13.14 37.94
C ASN A 755 -12.17 12.02 37.75
N GLU A 756 -12.59 10.75 37.87
CA GLU A 756 -11.72 9.58 37.66
C GLU A 756 -11.78 9.09 36.20
N PHE A 757 -12.60 9.74 35.37
CA PHE A 757 -12.64 9.55 33.92
C PHE A 757 -11.83 10.64 33.23
N THR A 758 -11.23 10.30 32.10
CA THR A 758 -10.62 11.27 31.19
C THR A 758 -10.91 10.90 29.74
N ILE A 759 -10.75 11.87 28.85
CA ILE A 759 -10.88 11.68 27.41
C ILE A 759 -9.54 11.24 26.84
N LEU A 760 -9.60 10.27 25.95
CA LEU A 760 -8.51 9.84 25.09
C LEU A 760 -8.63 10.54 23.74
N GLU A 761 -7.53 11.16 23.31
CA GLU A 761 -7.42 11.79 22.00
C GLU A 761 -6.34 11.12 21.13
N PRO A 762 -6.53 11.08 19.80
CA PRO A 762 -5.55 10.49 18.91
C PRO A 762 -4.35 11.42 18.74
N ILE A 763 -3.16 10.88 19.01
CA ILE A 763 -1.87 11.57 18.86
C ILE A 763 -1.16 11.08 17.60
N MET A 764 -0.63 12.04 16.85
CA MET A 764 0.13 11.80 15.63
C MET A 764 1.62 12.01 15.90
N LYS A 765 2.44 11.08 15.45
CA LYS A 765 3.88 11.32 15.25
C LYS A 765 4.04 12.12 13.96
N VAL A 766 4.42 13.37 14.09
CA VAL A 766 4.57 14.32 13.00
C VAL A 766 6.06 14.54 12.73
N ARG A 767 6.49 14.32 11.49
CA ARG A 767 7.82 14.65 10.99
C ARG A 767 7.68 15.82 10.04
N THR A 768 8.21 16.98 10.42
CA THR A 768 8.11 18.21 9.64
C THR A 768 9.47 18.55 9.05
N PHE A 769 9.55 18.59 7.72
CA PHE A 769 10.75 18.84 6.93
C PHE A 769 10.77 20.31 6.54
N VAL A 770 11.73 21.07 7.06
CA VAL A 770 11.80 22.53 6.89
C VAL A 770 13.25 22.97 6.80
N LEU A 771 13.50 24.12 6.17
CA LEU A 771 14.84 24.70 6.14
C LEU A 771 15.23 25.20 7.53
N GLU A 772 16.52 25.17 7.84
CA GLU A 772 17.07 25.67 9.10
C GLU A 772 16.58 27.09 9.45
N SER A 773 16.40 27.96 8.43
CA SER A 773 15.87 29.32 8.60
C SER A 773 14.45 29.38 9.17
N ASP A 774 13.64 28.36 8.91
CA ASP A 774 12.20 28.35 9.19
C ASP A 774 11.85 27.49 10.42
N VAL A 775 12.82 26.72 10.95
CA VAL A 775 12.64 25.83 12.11
C VAL A 775 12.02 26.54 13.30
N GLY A 776 12.46 27.76 13.61
CA GLY A 776 11.97 28.52 14.77
C GLY A 776 10.47 28.82 14.67
N ASN A 777 10.02 29.33 13.52
CA ASN A 777 8.62 29.68 13.29
C ASN A 777 7.72 28.44 13.31
N VAL A 778 8.20 27.36 12.71
CA VAL A 778 7.45 26.09 12.60
C VAL A 778 7.38 25.40 13.96
N SER A 779 8.48 25.35 14.70
CA SER A 779 8.52 24.79 16.06
C SER A 779 7.57 25.55 17.00
N GLN A 780 7.54 26.88 16.89
CA GLN A 780 6.62 27.70 17.69
C GLN A 780 5.16 27.40 17.33
N ASP A 781 4.80 27.25 16.06
CA ASP A 781 3.43 26.93 15.64
C ASP A 781 2.99 25.56 16.16
N ILE A 782 3.86 24.55 16.04
CA ILE A 782 3.62 23.19 16.56
C ILE A 782 3.38 23.23 18.07
N MET A 783 4.22 23.92 18.84
CA MET A 783 4.08 23.95 20.30
C MET A 783 2.90 24.78 20.80
N SER A 784 2.66 25.95 20.19
CA SER A 784 1.71 26.93 20.74
C SER A 784 0.29 26.77 20.22
N VAL A 785 0.13 26.66 18.90
CA VAL A 785 -1.20 26.58 18.27
C VAL A 785 -1.66 25.14 18.25
N ARG A 786 -0.73 24.21 17.96
CA ARG A 786 -1.07 22.80 17.74
C ARG A 786 -0.95 21.92 18.99
N ASN A 787 -0.55 22.50 20.12
CA ASN A 787 -0.30 21.77 21.38
C ASN A 787 0.61 20.53 21.19
N GLY A 788 1.54 20.61 20.25
CA GLY A 788 2.46 19.53 19.93
C GLY A 788 3.70 19.56 20.81
N LYS A 789 4.19 18.38 21.18
CA LYS A 789 5.46 18.18 21.88
C LYS A 789 6.56 17.88 20.87
N ILE A 790 7.59 18.72 20.81
CA ILE A 790 8.77 18.44 20.00
C ILE A 790 9.62 17.37 20.72
N LEU A 791 9.93 16.29 20.02
CA LEU A 791 10.77 15.20 20.50
C LEU A 791 12.24 15.49 20.21
N SER A 792 12.54 15.80 18.96
CA SER A 792 13.88 16.12 18.49
C SER A 792 13.83 17.04 17.27
N ILE A 793 14.88 17.82 17.11
CA ILE A 793 15.16 18.56 15.88
C ILE A 793 16.50 18.05 15.40
N GLU A 794 16.49 17.40 14.25
CA GLU A 794 17.66 16.73 13.69
C GLU A 794 18.00 17.37 12.35
N ASN A 795 19.29 17.60 12.09
CA ASN A 795 19.73 17.81 10.72
C ASN A 795 19.46 16.52 9.95
N GLU A 796 18.93 16.62 8.74
CA GLU A 796 18.75 15.45 7.88
C GLU A 796 20.07 14.66 7.75
N ASN A 797 21.20 15.37 7.72
CA ASN A 797 22.54 14.79 7.65
C ASN A 797 23.06 14.14 8.96
N GLU A 798 22.49 14.47 10.13
CA GLU A 798 22.91 13.95 11.45
C GLU A 798 21.95 12.90 12.02
N SER A 799 20.72 12.81 11.51
CA SER A 799 19.72 11.80 11.94
C SER A 799 20.11 10.34 11.65
N GLU A 800 21.25 10.12 10.98
CA GLU A 800 21.79 8.81 10.60
C GLU A 800 23.09 8.45 11.36
N VAL A 801 23.38 9.08 12.49
CA VAL A 801 24.47 8.62 13.38
C VAL A 801 23.94 7.61 14.39
N ASP A 802 23.28 6.55 13.88
CA ASP A 802 23.03 5.33 14.63
C ASP A 802 23.71 4.16 13.90
N ASN A 803 24.98 3.93 14.25
CA ASN A 803 25.73 2.66 14.27
C ASN A 803 25.63 1.62 13.11
N ASP A 804 25.20 1.96 11.90
CA ASP A 804 25.20 1.02 10.77
C ASP A 804 26.38 1.27 9.81
N LYS A 805 27.19 0.23 9.56
CA LYS A 805 28.31 0.24 8.59
C LYS A 805 27.87 0.65 7.18
N ASP A 806 26.61 0.38 6.85
CA ASP A 806 26.04 0.61 5.54
C ASP A 806 26.02 2.12 5.17
N ASP A 807 25.83 3.04 6.11
CA ASP A 807 25.74 4.48 5.82
C ASP A 807 27.07 5.14 5.50
N TYR A 808 28.17 4.62 6.05
CA TYR A 808 29.52 5.05 5.66
C TYR A 808 29.83 4.67 4.22
N ASP A 809 29.41 3.47 3.81
CA ASP A 809 29.64 2.97 2.45
C ASP A 809 28.86 3.78 1.40
N TYR A 810 27.63 4.21 1.67
CA TYR A 810 26.86 5.05 0.73
C TYR A 810 27.41 6.48 0.62
N LYS A 811 27.89 7.09 1.71
CA LYS A 811 28.55 8.41 1.65
C LYS A 811 29.82 8.35 0.78
N LYS A 812 30.63 7.31 0.96
CA LYS A 812 31.79 7.08 0.11
C LYS A 812 31.40 6.82 -1.35
N LEU A 813 30.36 6.02 -1.58
CA LEU A 813 29.82 5.76 -2.90
C LEU A 813 29.39 7.06 -3.62
N MET A 814 28.81 8.03 -2.93
CA MET A 814 28.45 9.33 -3.54
C MET A 814 29.66 10.12 -4.04
N GLU A 815 30.79 10.04 -3.33
CA GLU A 815 32.03 10.72 -3.69
C GLU A 815 32.70 10.03 -4.89
N ASP A 816 32.64 8.70 -4.92
CA ASP A 816 33.26 7.85 -5.94
C ASP A 816 32.45 7.81 -7.26
N ILE A 817 31.11 7.95 -7.23
CA ILE A 817 30.29 7.93 -8.44
C ILE A 817 30.53 9.18 -9.30
N TYR A 818 30.92 8.96 -10.55
CA TYR A 818 30.96 10.02 -11.53
C TYR A 818 29.55 10.43 -11.97
N VAL A 819 29.22 11.70 -11.76
CA VAL A 819 28.01 12.34 -12.31
C VAL A 819 28.40 13.46 -13.28
N PRO A 820 27.65 13.66 -14.38
CA PRO A 820 27.94 14.72 -15.33
C PRO A 820 27.72 16.09 -14.69
N PHE A 821 28.37 17.11 -15.25
CA PHE A 821 28.23 18.49 -14.78
C PHE A 821 26.81 19.01 -15.03
N ASP A 822 26.25 19.74 -14.06
CA ASP A 822 24.91 20.35 -14.16
C ASP A 822 24.99 21.78 -14.70
N PRO A 823 24.72 22.02 -16.01
CA PRO A 823 24.93 23.32 -16.64
C PRO A 823 24.03 24.44 -16.12
N THR A 824 22.82 24.08 -15.73
CA THR A 824 21.69 24.95 -15.35
C THR A 824 21.72 25.36 -13.88
N MET A 825 22.65 24.84 -13.07
CA MET A 825 22.68 25.02 -11.62
C MET A 825 23.59 26.18 -11.15
N LYS A 826 24.22 26.93 -12.05
CA LYS A 826 25.16 28.04 -11.74
C LYS A 826 24.57 29.16 -10.86
N TYR A 827 23.24 29.25 -10.73
CA TYR A 827 22.55 30.25 -9.91
C TYR A 827 22.09 29.75 -8.53
N VAL A 828 22.25 28.46 -8.23
CA VAL A 828 21.70 27.83 -7.02
C VAL A 828 22.75 27.67 -5.91
N GLN A 829 24.04 27.62 -6.27
CA GLN A 829 25.14 27.45 -5.31
C GLN A 829 25.29 28.58 -4.28
N GLU A 830 24.67 29.75 -4.47
CA GLU A 830 24.72 30.84 -3.48
C GLU A 830 23.61 30.78 -2.41
N ASN A 831 22.56 29.95 -2.58
CA ASN A 831 21.44 29.89 -1.63
C ASN A 831 21.20 28.51 -0.97
N ASP A 832 21.81 27.42 -1.47
CA ASP A 832 21.46 26.04 -1.08
C ASP A 832 22.36 25.41 0.00
N ASN A 833 23.14 26.21 0.74
CA ASN A 833 23.73 25.74 1.99
C ASN A 833 22.72 25.72 3.17
N SER A 834 21.42 25.85 2.90
CA SER A 834 20.40 25.69 3.94
C SER A 834 20.15 24.20 4.19
N ASN A 835 20.72 23.67 5.28
CA ASN A 835 20.41 22.33 5.75
C ASN A 835 18.89 22.18 5.95
N ILE A 836 18.34 21.08 5.45
CA ILE A 836 16.99 20.65 5.81
C ILE A 836 17.05 20.07 7.22
N MET A 837 16.14 20.55 8.05
CA MET A 837 15.94 20.15 9.42
C MET A 837 14.64 19.37 9.53
N ILE A 838 14.70 18.26 10.25
CA ILE A 838 13.56 17.40 10.54
C ILE A 838 13.14 17.68 11.99
N ILE A 839 11.95 18.26 12.14
CA ILE A 839 11.32 18.42 13.45
C ILE A 839 10.44 17.19 13.69
N LYS A 840 10.89 16.29 14.57
CA LYS A 840 10.09 15.17 15.06
C LYS A 840 9.26 15.67 16.24
N SER A 841 7.94 15.53 16.14
CA SER A 841 7.00 16.01 17.16
C SER A 841 5.83 15.06 17.33
N GLU A 842 5.13 15.16 18.44
CA GLU A 842 3.89 14.48 18.73
C GLU A 842 2.80 15.54 18.89
N ALA A 843 1.76 15.48 18.07
CA ALA A 843 0.69 16.48 18.09
C ALA A 843 -0.70 15.83 18.01
N PRO A 844 -1.71 16.37 18.70
CA PRO A 844 -3.08 15.89 18.57
C PRO A 844 -3.62 16.03 17.14
N LEU A 845 -4.32 15.01 16.65
CA LEU A 845 -4.81 14.99 15.28
C LEU A 845 -5.76 16.16 14.98
N ARG A 846 -6.67 16.52 15.90
CA ARG A 846 -7.64 17.63 15.70
C ARG A 846 -6.95 18.93 15.37
N GLU A 847 -5.79 19.19 15.98
CA GLU A 847 -5.07 20.42 15.73
C GLU A 847 -4.31 20.38 14.41
N MET A 848 -3.98 19.21 13.87
CA MET A 848 -3.21 19.09 12.64
C MET A 848 -4.05 19.17 11.36
N ILE A 849 -5.38 19.29 11.48
CA ILE A 849 -6.32 19.47 10.37
C ILE A 849 -5.97 20.74 9.58
N GLY A 850 -5.86 20.61 8.26
CA GLY A 850 -5.46 21.72 7.37
C GLY A 850 -4.05 22.27 7.59
N TYR A 851 -3.15 21.58 8.32
CA TYR A 851 -1.85 22.14 8.67
C TYR A 851 -0.94 22.42 7.46
N LEU A 852 -1.08 21.67 6.35
CA LEU A 852 -0.20 21.80 5.17
C LEU A 852 -0.21 23.22 4.59
N THR A 853 -1.39 23.82 4.47
CA THR A 853 -1.56 25.18 3.95
C THR A 853 -0.86 26.21 4.84
N LYS A 854 -0.97 26.03 6.17
CA LYS A 854 -0.32 26.89 7.15
C LYS A 854 1.20 26.71 7.14
N LEU A 855 1.67 25.46 7.13
CA LEU A 855 3.09 25.12 7.03
C LEU A 855 3.72 25.71 5.76
N ARG A 856 3.06 25.57 4.61
CA ARG A 856 3.50 26.18 3.35
C ARG A 856 3.56 27.70 3.44
N SER A 857 2.60 28.34 4.09
CA SER A 857 2.67 29.79 4.33
C SER A 857 3.86 30.19 5.21
N LEU A 858 4.18 29.39 6.25
CA LEU A 858 5.29 29.67 7.16
C LEU A 858 6.67 29.47 6.50
N THR A 859 6.73 28.58 5.51
CA THR A 859 7.99 28.12 4.87
C THR A 859 8.12 28.55 3.41
N LYS A 860 7.34 29.56 2.99
CA LYS A 860 7.31 30.06 1.60
C LYS A 860 7.11 28.95 0.56
N GLY A 861 6.29 27.95 0.91
CA GLY A 861 5.90 26.83 0.07
C GLY A 861 6.80 25.60 0.13
N ARG A 862 7.89 25.63 0.91
CA ARG A 862 8.92 24.57 0.91
C ARG A 862 8.73 23.49 1.97
N GLY A 863 8.00 23.80 3.04
CA GLY A 863 7.77 22.89 4.15
C GLY A 863 6.79 21.79 3.80
N VAL A 864 7.16 20.57 4.16
CA VAL A 864 6.33 19.37 4.04
C VAL A 864 6.29 18.68 5.39
N TYR A 865 5.21 17.99 5.71
CA TYR A 865 5.17 17.13 6.88
C TYR A 865 4.57 15.77 6.53
N ASP A 866 4.99 14.76 7.29
CA ASP A 866 4.39 13.43 7.31
C ASP A 866 3.83 13.19 8.70
N MET A 867 2.76 12.40 8.79
CA MET A 867 2.16 12.05 10.07
C MET A 867 1.72 10.60 10.11
N GLU A 868 1.96 9.95 11.25
CA GLU A 868 1.56 8.58 11.50
C GLU A 868 0.85 8.51 12.85
N LEU A 869 -0.23 7.74 12.92
CA LEU A 869 -0.96 7.54 14.17
C LEU A 869 -0.05 6.84 15.18
N LYS A 870 0.23 7.49 16.30
CA LYS A 870 0.95 6.89 17.44
C LYS A 870 0.02 5.96 18.21
N GLY A 871 -1.18 6.45 18.50
CA GLY A 871 -2.14 5.84 19.39
C GLY A 871 -3.05 6.90 20.01
N MET A 872 -3.73 6.51 21.09
CA MET A 872 -4.58 7.40 21.89
C MET A 872 -3.87 7.76 23.19
N GLU A 873 -3.82 9.04 23.54
CA GLU A 873 -3.27 9.53 24.81
C GLU A 873 -4.33 10.26 25.63
N ARG A 874 -4.13 10.35 26.95
CA ARG A 874 -5.03 11.04 27.86
C ARG A 874 -4.93 12.56 27.64
N ALA A 875 -6.07 13.19 27.37
CA ALA A 875 -6.16 14.64 27.30
C ALA A 875 -6.00 15.26 28.69
N ASN A 876 -5.29 16.38 28.76
CA ASN A 876 -5.16 17.16 29.99
C ASN A 876 -6.49 17.78 30.42
N SER A 877 -6.65 18.11 31.70
CA SER A 877 -7.91 18.63 32.27
C SER A 877 -8.49 19.85 31.52
N ASP A 878 -7.64 20.78 31.09
CA ASP A 878 -8.10 21.96 30.34
C ASP A 878 -8.56 21.59 28.92
N ARG A 879 -7.89 20.61 28.32
CA ARG A 879 -8.21 20.10 26.98
C ARG A 879 -9.48 19.26 26.99
N VAL A 880 -9.72 18.47 28.03
CA VAL A 880 -10.98 17.75 28.25
C VAL A 880 -12.16 18.72 28.25
N LYS A 881 -12.06 19.87 28.94
CA LYS A 881 -13.11 20.89 28.92
C LYS A 881 -13.36 21.43 27.51
N MET A 882 -12.30 21.76 26.77
CA MET A 882 -12.42 22.24 25.39
C MET A 882 -13.08 21.21 24.46
N ILE A 883 -12.78 19.92 24.63
CA ILE A 883 -13.37 18.84 23.83
C ILE A 883 -14.86 18.64 24.18
N ILE A 884 -15.24 18.76 25.45
CA ILE A 884 -16.64 18.61 25.88
C ILE A 884 -17.46 19.82 25.43
N GLU A 885 -16.89 21.02 25.42
CA GLU A 885 -17.57 22.25 25.02
C GLU A 885 -17.73 22.41 23.50
N GLY A 886 -16.89 21.76 22.69
CA GLY A 886 -16.83 21.98 21.24
C GLY A 886 -16.67 20.72 20.40
#